data_AF-A0A0G4IMD0-F1
#
_entry.id   AF-A0A0G4IMD0-F1
#
_cell.length_a   1.000
_cell.length_b   1.000
_cell.length_c   1.000
_cell.angle_alpha   90.00
_cell.angle_beta   90.00
_cell.angle_gamma   90.00
#
_symmetry.space_group_name_H-M   'P 1'
#
loop_
_entity.id
_entity.type
_entity.pdbx_description
1 polymer ?
#
loop_
_entity_poly.entity_id
_entity_poly.type
_entity_poly.pdbx_seq_one_letter_code
_entity_poly.pdbx_strand_id
1 'polypeptide(L)'
;MASRLALAIWLIYAVLGEHPYRYNRQRRSAHVSADRYSEIDDLRRRWIVSYETNLLLSETQESWHALFEPETSPDFLFEFLSLQRRRRHERAIAEYAAMCIQRGVIPLRQQIRVLDDLFDADPDMPYLEWQSALDCLVNHWKLPGGYAMGIALRRATTLDLYGRVHRQRAHDGFCFLVSTGTQFSQGQGISSDNVDVLMRERRLPTSFNPDDDITASLFSLIDEKLPSEDSFLSRLALQYEVQCDDDVALLIALAERGLNINSGERGTDECCLSRAIFEHRLRDAIGMIMIGADFELEDAGFWETSVPKPIDDDAVTLLTTMVSSAIDPAKVFANFFVMLSLPVSDELLVLAWEHQTQLNPENWAHSILVHLLTGNYHGPIDDVLPLIGTPGSVFEGVGKAILLDFQLCRPTALDDLYQLSAMTTREVLIQALELTNNSSGRTILHTTCMTVDVFRWIRQRVSPSWLAKALATKVGGQSCLDLWFLGDTLLQAVPLIDAYAQHVEQRDRNNSLYDIVVASCNEETLTTLADDDATLSHLYRSATASSQPYLHELLLSPSRERVLALLSTMPPPVRNRLLHVLLMEIAIGAVRPGKESATLIADLCSFENGRLLRTQWPSDGWTPLHRAIAHPSLHYLIPSLVRLVVTVYDLYDLLFVRDNNCGTFLHVAIARRAVHFKLDVHPSPFQHVVDHVVDLLTGVVDPSLTVPVSAINSLLECPDRPEMSCLKHVDCGHAGVSDSHPDSGSGGITGNVICDTKKPSNPLRTGHVGTEILDRGSRAEDAGRSSTNDVRGRSQ
;
A
#
# COMPACT_ATOMS: atom_id res chain seq x y z
N MET A 1 32.83 23.27 -16.88
CA MET A 1 31.59 23.86 -16.31
C MET A 1 31.71 24.11 -14.80
N ALA A 2 32.36 23.25 -14.01
CA ALA A 2 32.57 23.48 -12.57
C ALA A 2 33.33 24.78 -12.20
N SER A 3 34.27 25.23 -13.04
CA SER A 3 35.04 26.46 -12.80
C SER A 3 34.28 27.78 -13.08
N ARG A 4 33.13 27.71 -13.76
CA ARG A 4 32.26 28.89 -14.00
C ARG A 4 31.21 29.07 -12.91
N LEU A 5 30.82 27.98 -12.23
CA LEU A 5 29.92 28.02 -11.07
C LEU A 5 30.62 28.62 -9.83
N ALA A 6 31.89 28.26 -9.62
CA ALA A 6 32.69 28.82 -8.53
C ALA A 6 32.95 30.33 -8.69
N LEU A 7 33.13 30.82 -9.93
CA LEU A 7 33.32 32.25 -10.20
C LEU A 7 32.01 33.05 -10.02
N ALA A 8 30.85 32.45 -10.30
CA ALA A 8 29.54 33.08 -10.11
C ALA A 8 29.18 33.20 -8.62
N ILE A 9 29.49 32.18 -7.81
CA ILE A 9 29.28 32.20 -6.35
C ILE A 9 30.20 33.24 -5.67
N TRP A 10 31.44 33.40 -6.17
CA TRP A 10 32.36 34.42 -5.66
C TRP A 10 31.95 35.86 -6.06
N LEU A 11 31.35 36.04 -7.23
CA LEU A 11 30.79 37.33 -7.69
C LEU A 11 29.50 37.70 -6.94
N ILE A 12 28.69 36.72 -6.54
CA ILE A 12 27.48 36.97 -5.71
C ILE A 12 27.87 37.46 -4.30
N TYR A 13 28.95 36.91 -3.72
CA TYR A 13 29.53 37.42 -2.46
C TYR A 13 30.17 38.81 -2.59
N ALA A 14 30.64 39.19 -3.78
CA ALA A 14 31.22 40.51 -4.04
C ALA A 14 30.17 41.59 -4.37
N VAL A 15 28.95 41.20 -4.78
CA VAL A 15 27.87 42.11 -5.21
C VAL A 15 26.85 42.39 -4.10
N LEU A 16 26.67 41.49 -3.13
CA LEU A 16 25.76 41.66 -1.98
C LEU A 16 26.41 42.44 -0.81
N GLY A 17 27.05 43.57 -1.14
CA GLY A 17 27.81 44.37 -0.20
C GLY A 17 27.04 44.77 1.06
N GLU A 18 27.58 44.41 2.21
CA GLU A 18 27.40 45.20 3.42
C GLU A 18 28.51 46.26 3.54
N HIS A 19 28.06 47.47 3.89
CA HIS A 19 28.84 48.70 3.91
C HIS A 19 30.04 48.65 4.88
N PRO A 20 31.22 49.14 4.49
CA PRO A 20 32.16 49.67 5.47
C PRO A 20 31.68 51.07 5.87
N TYR A 21 31.17 51.18 7.09
CA TYR A 21 30.99 52.44 7.80
C TYR A 21 32.34 53.19 7.85
N ARG A 22 32.61 54.09 6.89
CA ARG A 22 33.71 55.03 6.96
C ARG A 22 33.31 56.19 7.87
N TYR A 23 33.63 56.09 9.16
CA TYR A 23 33.61 57.25 10.05
C TYR A 23 34.88 58.08 9.82
N ASN A 24 34.66 59.33 9.43
CA ASN A 24 35.66 60.29 8.98
C ASN A 24 36.42 60.86 10.21
N ARG A 25 37.72 60.58 10.32
CA ARG A 25 38.56 61.07 11.42
C ARG A 25 39.32 62.32 10.98
N GLN A 26 38.72 63.51 11.13
CA GLN A 26 39.47 64.76 11.20
C GLN A 26 38.78 65.80 12.10
N ARG A 27 39.48 66.10 13.21
CA ARG A 27 39.44 67.34 14.03
C ARG A 27 38.10 67.77 14.64
N ARG A 28 38.00 67.63 15.97
CA ARG A 28 38.30 68.72 16.92
C ARG A 28 38.42 68.20 18.35
N SER A 29 39.39 68.78 19.03
CA SER A 29 39.77 68.64 20.43
C SER A 29 38.62 68.92 21.40
N ALA A 30 38.35 67.99 22.30
CA ALA A 30 37.94 68.27 23.66
C ALA A 30 38.39 67.11 24.55
N HIS A 31 39.19 67.43 25.57
CA HIS A 31 39.59 66.49 26.61
C HIS A 31 38.35 65.92 27.30
N VAL A 32 38.04 64.65 27.05
CA VAL A 32 37.15 63.85 27.88
C VAL A 32 37.90 62.58 28.23
N SER A 33 37.96 62.27 29.52
CA SER A 33 38.82 61.26 30.14
C SER A 33 38.71 59.89 29.47
N ALA A 34 39.86 59.31 29.11
CA ALA A 34 39.99 58.01 28.47
C ALA A 34 39.45 56.83 29.30
N ASP A 35 39.23 57.00 30.61
CA ASP A 35 38.75 55.92 31.48
C ASP A 35 37.28 55.53 31.23
N ARG A 36 36.40 56.46 30.84
CA ARG A 36 34.96 56.16 30.63
C ARG A 36 34.62 55.46 29.31
N TYR A 37 35.46 55.58 28.29
CA TYR A 37 35.22 54.87 27.02
C TYR A 37 35.59 53.39 27.11
N SER A 38 36.54 53.03 27.99
CA SER A 38 36.87 51.62 28.23
C SER A 38 35.73 50.88 28.92
N GLU A 39 35.06 51.50 29.91
CA GLU A 39 33.91 50.91 30.61
C GLU A 39 32.68 50.76 29.70
N ILE A 40 32.43 51.71 28.78
CA ILE A 40 31.29 51.63 27.86
C ILE A 40 31.53 50.56 26.77
N ASP A 41 32.74 50.43 26.24
CA ASP A 41 33.06 49.34 25.30
C ASP A 41 33.06 47.97 25.99
N ASP A 42 33.46 47.89 27.26
CA ASP A 42 33.36 46.65 28.06
C ASP A 42 31.91 46.28 28.36
N LEU A 43 31.07 47.25 28.71
CA LEU A 43 29.64 47.04 28.92
C LEU A 43 28.94 46.65 27.62
N ARG A 44 29.28 47.29 26.50
CA ARG A 44 28.72 46.97 25.18
C ARG A 44 29.17 45.60 24.69
N ARG A 45 30.43 45.19 24.92
CA ARG A 45 30.89 43.82 24.66
C ARG A 45 30.19 42.81 25.57
N ARG A 46 30.05 43.08 26.86
CA ARG A 46 29.30 42.19 27.78
C ARG A 46 27.83 42.07 27.41
N TRP A 47 27.20 43.15 26.96
CA TRP A 47 25.81 43.13 26.51
C TRP A 47 25.62 42.43 25.17
N ILE A 48 26.47 42.68 24.17
CA ILE A 48 26.40 42.01 22.87
C ILE A 48 26.68 40.52 23.03
N VAL A 49 27.72 40.16 23.78
CA VAL A 49 28.02 38.75 24.09
C VAL A 49 26.87 38.11 24.86
N SER A 50 26.27 38.79 25.84
CA SER A 50 25.10 38.28 26.58
C SER A 50 23.87 38.11 25.68
N TYR A 51 23.57 39.08 24.82
CA TYR A 51 22.43 39.04 23.92
C TYR A 51 22.58 37.97 22.83
N GLU A 52 23.74 37.87 22.20
CA GLU A 52 24.05 36.81 21.22
C GLU A 52 24.03 35.42 21.88
N THR A 53 24.56 35.29 23.11
CA THR A 53 24.49 34.03 23.88
C THR A 53 23.05 33.66 24.21
N ASN A 54 22.21 34.62 24.59
CA ASN A 54 20.79 34.37 24.91
C ASN A 54 19.96 34.02 23.66
N LEU A 55 20.21 34.68 22.52
CA LEU A 55 19.54 34.36 21.25
C LEU A 55 19.92 32.96 20.76
N LEU A 56 21.21 32.65 20.76
CA LEU A 56 21.71 31.32 20.38
C LEU A 56 21.21 30.22 21.34
N LEU A 57 21.05 30.52 22.63
CA LEU A 57 20.44 29.60 23.60
C LEU A 57 18.96 29.37 23.29
N SER A 58 18.22 30.41 22.88
CA SER A 58 16.81 30.29 22.46
C SER A 58 16.65 29.39 21.24
N GLU A 59 17.42 29.62 20.16
CA GLU A 59 17.41 28.75 18.96
C GLU A 59 17.76 27.30 19.31
N THR A 60 18.65 27.14 20.28
CA THR A 60 19.05 25.81 20.74
C THR A 60 17.95 25.12 21.55
N GLN A 61 17.17 25.87 22.33
CA GLN A 61 16.02 25.33 23.05
C GLN A 61 14.92 24.86 22.08
N GLU A 62 14.65 25.62 21.04
CA GLU A 62 13.71 25.21 19.97
C GLU A 62 14.19 23.91 19.30
N SER A 63 15.47 23.86 18.92
CA SER A 63 16.06 22.64 18.33
C SER A 63 16.06 21.46 19.29
N TRP A 64 16.12 21.69 20.61
CA TRP A 64 16.03 20.64 21.62
C TRP A 64 14.62 20.08 21.74
N HIS A 65 13.58 20.92 21.71
CA HIS A 65 12.19 20.44 21.68
C HIS A 65 11.92 19.62 20.42
N ALA A 66 12.46 20.05 19.28
CA ALA A 66 12.35 19.32 18.03
C ALA A 66 12.90 17.88 18.13
N LEU A 67 13.84 17.58 19.03
CA LEU A 67 14.34 16.20 19.22
C LEU A 67 13.27 15.20 19.65
N PHE A 68 12.23 15.69 20.31
CA PHE A 68 11.12 14.87 20.80
C PHE A 68 9.92 14.92 19.85
N GLU A 69 10.05 15.66 18.75
CA GLU A 69 9.06 15.63 17.69
C GLU A 69 9.09 14.25 17.00
N PRO A 70 7.91 13.68 16.75
CA PRO A 70 7.78 12.37 16.13
C PRO A 70 8.44 12.21 14.75
N GLU A 71 8.71 13.27 14.00
CA GLU A 71 9.32 13.19 12.67
C GLU A 71 10.86 13.21 12.72
N THR A 72 11.44 13.33 13.91
CA THR A 72 12.87 13.56 14.05
C THR A 72 13.69 12.31 13.77
N SER A 73 14.63 12.45 12.82
CA SER A 73 15.59 11.38 12.49
C SER A 73 16.66 11.22 13.58
N PRO A 74 17.22 10.00 13.76
CA PRO A 74 18.38 9.78 14.63
C PRO A 74 19.56 10.68 14.28
N ASP A 75 19.79 10.97 13.00
CA ASP A 75 20.87 11.85 12.54
C ASP A 75 20.77 13.27 13.12
N PHE A 76 19.55 13.80 13.26
CA PHE A 76 19.32 15.12 13.84
C PHE A 76 19.73 15.18 15.32
N LEU A 77 19.56 14.08 16.08
CA LEU A 77 20.05 13.99 17.46
C LEU A 77 21.57 14.16 17.53
N PHE A 78 22.31 13.47 16.66
CA PHE A 78 23.77 13.57 16.65
C PHE A 78 24.27 14.91 16.11
N GLU A 79 23.58 15.49 15.13
CA GLU A 79 23.85 16.84 14.65
C GLU A 79 23.64 17.86 15.77
N PHE A 80 22.52 17.78 16.49
CA PHE A 80 22.21 18.64 17.63
C PHE A 80 23.29 18.54 18.71
N LEU A 81 23.64 17.32 19.12
CA LEU A 81 24.68 17.11 20.14
C LEU A 81 26.03 17.67 19.69
N SER A 82 26.40 17.46 18.43
CA SER A 82 27.62 18.01 17.83
C SER A 82 27.61 19.55 17.82
N LEU A 83 26.46 20.15 17.51
CA LEU A 83 26.26 21.59 17.54
C LEU A 83 26.43 22.14 18.96
N GLN A 84 25.90 21.46 19.98
CA GLN A 84 26.09 21.83 21.39
C GLN A 84 27.56 21.91 21.77
N ARG A 85 28.35 20.89 21.38
CA ARG A 85 29.78 20.85 21.70
C ARG A 85 30.53 21.98 21.03
N ARG A 86 30.26 22.22 19.74
CA ARG A 86 30.88 23.30 18.95
C ARG A 86 30.57 24.68 19.53
N ARG A 87 29.34 24.89 19.99
CA ARG A 87 28.88 26.15 20.60
C ARG A 87 29.21 26.27 22.10
N ARG A 88 29.70 25.20 22.74
CA ARG A 88 29.97 25.11 24.20
C ARG A 88 28.73 25.35 25.07
N HIS A 89 27.56 24.94 24.58
CA HIS A 89 26.27 25.11 25.25
C HIS A 89 25.81 23.86 26.02
N GLU A 90 26.58 22.78 25.99
CA GLU A 90 26.25 21.47 26.58
C GLU A 90 25.69 21.56 28.00
N ARG A 91 26.34 22.34 28.87
CA ARG A 91 25.92 22.47 30.28
C ARG A 91 24.61 23.23 30.42
N ALA A 92 24.44 24.33 29.70
CA ALA A 92 23.22 25.14 29.76
C ALA A 92 22.01 24.36 29.24
N ILE A 93 22.20 23.59 28.16
CA ILE A 93 21.17 22.72 27.62
C ILE A 93 20.91 21.51 28.52
N ALA A 94 21.92 20.91 29.13
CA ALA A 94 21.71 19.82 30.09
C ALA A 94 20.88 20.29 31.30
N GLU A 95 21.18 21.45 31.86
CA GLU A 95 20.41 22.04 32.98
C GLU A 95 18.96 22.36 32.56
N TYR A 96 18.76 22.90 31.35
CA TYR A 96 17.43 23.13 30.78
C TYR A 96 16.65 21.83 30.55
N ALA A 97 17.27 20.85 29.90
CA ALA A 97 16.69 19.55 29.58
C ALA A 97 16.24 18.83 30.86
N ALA A 98 17.13 18.69 31.85
CA ALA A 98 16.82 18.07 33.13
C ALA A 98 15.63 18.74 33.84
N MET A 99 15.54 20.08 33.78
CA MET A 99 14.40 20.81 34.31
C MET A 99 13.10 20.50 33.55
N CYS A 100 13.13 20.47 32.22
CA CYS A 100 11.98 20.16 31.38
C CYS A 100 11.47 18.74 31.62
N ILE A 101 12.37 17.75 31.66
CA ILE A 101 12.04 16.35 31.95
C ILE A 101 11.45 16.20 33.35
N GLN A 102 12.08 16.80 34.37
CA GLN A 102 11.58 16.74 35.75
C GLN A 102 10.18 17.38 35.91
N ARG A 103 9.87 18.40 35.10
CA ARG A 103 8.56 19.04 35.09
C ARG A 103 7.51 18.30 34.25
N GLY A 104 7.88 17.21 33.58
CA GLY A 104 7.00 16.47 32.68
C GLY A 104 6.61 17.26 31.43
N VAL A 105 7.45 18.21 30.99
CA VAL A 105 7.22 18.99 29.77
C VAL A 105 7.28 18.08 28.54
N ILE A 106 8.18 17.10 28.55
CA ILE A 106 8.29 16.07 27.52
C ILE A 106 7.61 14.79 28.04
N PRO A 107 6.56 14.28 27.38
CA PRO A 107 5.92 13.01 27.73
C PRO A 107 6.89 11.82 27.73
N LEU A 108 6.64 10.84 28.60
CA LEU A 108 7.49 9.66 28.75
C LEU A 108 7.66 8.88 27.43
N ARG A 109 6.61 8.71 26.63
CA ARG A 109 6.68 8.03 25.32
C ARG A 109 7.72 8.67 24.39
N GLN A 110 7.76 10.00 24.30
CA GLN A 110 8.74 10.71 23.47
C GLN A 110 10.16 10.52 24.00
N GLN A 111 10.33 10.48 25.33
CA GLN A 111 11.63 10.18 25.95
C GLN A 111 12.10 8.75 25.64
N ILE A 112 11.21 7.76 25.70
CA ILE A 112 11.49 6.36 25.35
C ILE A 112 11.86 6.26 23.87
N ARG A 113 11.11 6.94 23.00
CA ARG A 113 11.38 6.94 21.56
C ARG A 113 12.76 7.47 21.21
N VAL A 114 13.17 8.61 21.77
CA VAL A 114 14.52 9.16 21.56
C VAL A 114 15.61 8.18 22.03
N LEU A 115 15.35 7.41 23.09
CA LEU A 115 16.24 6.34 23.52
C LEU A 115 16.25 5.17 22.53
N ASP A 116 15.09 4.72 22.06
CA ASP A 116 14.99 3.68 21.03
C ASP A 116 15.72 4.09 19.74
N ASP A 117 15.51 5.32 19.25
CA ASP A 117 16.18 5.91 18.07
C ASP A 117 17.71 5.97 18.25
N LEU A 118 18.19 6.28 19.46
CA LEU A 118 19.62 6.23 19.77
C LEU A 118 20.18 4.81 19.64
N PHE A 119 19.47 3.80 20.16
CA PHE A 119 19.91 2.41 20.05
C PHE A 119 19.77 1.88 18.62
N ASP A 120 18.81 2.38 17.84
CA ASP A 120 18.59 2.03 16.44
C ASP A 120 19.51 2.76 15.44
N ALA A 121 20.34 3.69 15.92
CA ALA A 121 21.30 4.42 15.10
C ALA A 121 22.31 3.52 14.37
N ASP A 122 22.77 3.98 13.20
CA ASP A 122 23.64 3.23 12.28
C ASP A 122 24.83 2.54 13.00
N PRO A 123 25.00 1.21 12.88
CA PRO A 123 26.13 0.48 13.46
C PRO A 123 27.51 0.96 12.99
N ASP A 124 27.62 1.72 11.91
CA ASP A 124 28.88 2.31 11.44
C ASP A 124 29.29 3.58 12.22
N MET A 125 28.38 4.15 13.03
CA MET A 125 28.70 5.29 13.89
C MET A 125 29.84 4.98 14.86
N PRO A 126 30.80 5.90 15.11
CA PRO A 126 31.85 5.68 16.09
C PRO A 126 31.28 5.45 17.50
N TYR A 127 31.67 4.34 18.13
CA TYR A 127 31.16 3.94 19.45
C TYR A 127 31.32 5.04 20.53
N LEU A 128 32.43 5.79 20.51
CA LEU A 128 32.65 6.89 21.47
C LEU A 128 31.66 8.05 21.30
N GLU A 129 31.25 8.33 20.06
CA GLU A 129 30.27 9.39 19.79
C GLU A 129 28.88 8.95 20.24
N TRP A 130 28.52 7.70 19.95
CA TRP A 130 27.28 7.06 20.40
C TRP A 130 27.22 6.97 21.94
N GLN A 131 28.28 6.50 22.59
CA GLN A 131 28.37 6.41 24.06
C GLN A 131 28.27 7.79 24.72
N SER A 132 28.91 8.81 24.12
CA SER A 132 28.79 10.19 24.60
C SER A 132 27.36 10.73 24.46
N ALA A 133 26.62 10.32 23.42
CA ALA A 133 25.21 10.67 23.28
C ALA A 133 24.36 9.99 24.36
N LEU A 134 24.56 8.69 24.59
CA LEU A 134 23.89 7.95 25.66
C LEU A 134 24.11 8.58 27.04
N ASP A 135 25.36 8.93 27.35
CA ASP A 135 25.72 9.63 28.59
C ASP A 135 25.04 11.01 28.71
N CYS A 136 24.96 11.75 27.61
CA CYS A 136 24.29 13.04 27.59
C CYS A 136 22.79 12.87 27.88
N LEU A 137 22.11 11.96 27.18
CA LEU A 137 20.67 11.74 27.32
C LEU A 137 20.29 11.23 28.72
N VAL A 138 20.92 10.17 29.19
CA VAL A 138 20.53 9.54 30.46
C VAL A 138 21.08 10.31 31.65
N ASN A 139 22.40 10.60 31.68
CA ASN A 139 23.03 11.14 32.87
C ASN A 139 22.92 12.67 32.98
N HIS A 140 22.92 13.39 31.85
CA HIS A 140 22.87 14.85 31.86
C HIS A 140 21.43 15.38 31.70
N TRP A 141 20.67 14.89 30.73
CA TRP A 141 19.28 15.34 30.50
C TRP A 141 18.27 14.66 31.42
N LYS A 142 18.69 13.61 32.14
CA LYS A 142 17.85 12.84 33.06
C LYS A 142 16.70 12.11 32.38
N LEU A 143 16.89 11.66 31.14
CA LEU A 143 16.01 10.66 30.53
C LEU A 143 15.98 9.39 31.39
N PRO A 144 14.89 8.60 31.34
CA PRO A 144 14.65 7.56 32.33
C PRO A 144 15.58 6.37 32.08
N GLY A 145 16.60 6.28 32.93
CA GLY A 145 17.67 5.30 32.78
C GLY A 145 17.22 3.84 32.82
N GLY A 146 16.13 3.53 33.54
CA GLY A 146 15.50 2.21 33.51
C GLY A 146 15.11 1.79 32.09
N TYR A 147 14.32 2.61 31.37
CA TYR A 147 13.96 2.33 29.98
C TYR A 147 15.17 2.24 29.05
N ALA A 148 16.20 3.08 29.23
CA ALA A 148 17.43 2.97 28.45
C ALA A 148 18.13 1.61 28.67
N MET A 149 18.16 1.12 29.92
CA MET A 149 18.66 -0.22 30.23
C MET A 149 17.77 -1.31 29.62
N GLY A 150 16.44 -1.19 29.73
CA GLY A 150 15.49 -2.13 29.14
C GLY A 150 15.61 -2.25 27.61
N ILE A 151 15.70 -1.11 26.91
CA ILE A 151 15.94 -1.07 25.46
C ILE A 151 17.25 -1.77 25.11
N ALA A 152 18.34 -1.46 25.83
CA ALA A 152 19.63 -2.11 25.63
C ALA A 152 19.54 -3.64 25.82
N LEU A 153 18.83 -4.11 26.85
CA LEU A 153 18.61 -5.53 27.11
C LEU A 153 17.84 -6.20 25.96
N ARG A 154 16.74 -5.59 25.53
CA ARG A 154 15.90 -6.06 24.42
C ARG A 154 16.72 -6.17 23.15
N ARG A 155 17.33 -5.08 22.68
CA ARG A 155 18.13 -5.02 21.45
C ARG A 155 19.30 -6.01 21.48
N ALA A 156 19.95 -6.21 22.64
CA ALA A 156 21.05 -7.16 22.76
C ALA A 156 20.61 -8.64 22.66
N THR A 157 19.35 -8.97 22.99
CA THR A 157 18.85 -10.36 23.03
C THR A 157 17.98 -10.77 21.83
N THR A 158 17.42 -9.81 21.08
CA THR A 158 16.60 -10.02 19.89
C THR A 158 17.46 -10.38 18.66
N LEU A 159 17.46 -11.66 18.27
CA LEU A 159 18.31 -12.23 17.20
C LEU A 159 17.79 -12.05 15.78
N ASP A 160 16.48 -11.95 15.64
CA ASP A 160 15.72 -11.90 14.40
C ASP A 160 15.74 -10.51 13.74
N LEU A 161 15.77 -9.44 14.55
CA LEU A 161 15.73 -8.06 14.06
C LEU A 161 17.10 -7.38 13.98
N TYR A 162 18.06 -7.79 14.82
CA TYR A 162 19.33 -7.06 14.98
C TYR A 162 20.56 -7.89 14.63
N GLY A 163 21.40 -7.35 13.75
CA GLY A 163 22.71 -7.90 13.44
C GLY A 163 23.66 -7.89 14.64
N ARG A 164 24.68 -8.76 14.61
CA ARG A 164 25.63 -8.95 15.74
C ARG A 164 26.30 -7.65 16.22
N VAL A 165 26.68 -6.75 15.30
CA VAL A 165 27.34 -5.47 15.65
C VAL A 165 26.41 -4.58 16.47
N HIS A 166 25.16 -4.48 16.05
CA HIS A 166 24.14 -3.71 16.74
C HIS A 166 23.87 -4.30 18.13
N ARG A 167 23.71 -5.63 18.23
CA ARG A 167 23.51 -6.34 19.51
C ARG A 167 24.68 -6.15 20.48
N GLN A 168 25.92 -6.19 19.97
CA GLN A 168 27.11 -5.93 20.79
C GLN A 168 27.13 -4.49 21.30
N ARG A 169 26.77 -3.51 20.47
CA ARG A 169 26.64 -2.11 20.91
C ARG A 169 25.60 -1.95 22.01
N ALA A 170 24.45 -2.60 21.88
CA ALA A 170 23.41 -2.59 22.89
C ALA A 170 23.92 -3.20 24.22
N HIS A 171 24.60 -4.35 24.17
CA HIS A 171 25.29 -4.94 25.32
C HIS A 171 26.27 -3.97 25.98
N ASP A 172 27.12 -3.32 25.18
CA ASP A 172 28.13 -2.38 25.69
C ASP A 172 27.48 -1.11 26.27
N GLY A 173 26.34 -0.68 25.71
CA GLY A 173 25.49 0.36 26.25
C GLY A 173 24.93 0.01 27.62
N PHE A 174 24.42 -1.20 27.79
CA PHE A 174 23.97 -1.70 29.09
C PHE A 174 25.11 -1.73 30.12
N CYS A 175 26.29 -2.23 29.73
CA CYS A 175 27.49 -2.22 30.57
C CYS A 175 27.83 -0.80 31.03
N PHE A 176 27.80 0.15 30.09
CA PHE A 176 28.08 1.56 30.37
C PHE A 176 27.09 2.14 31.39
N LEU A 177 25.78 1.98 31.17
CA LEU A 177 24.73 2.50 32.07
C LEU A 177 24.88 1.96 33.49
N VAL A 178 25.10 0.66 33.63
CA VAL A 178 25.37 0.01 34.93
C VAL A 178 26.62 0.59 35.58
N SER A 179 27.70 0.79 34.81
CA SER A 179 28.97 1.33 35.34
C SER A 179 28.84 2.79 35.79
N THR A 180 27.93 3.57 35.18
CA THR A 180 27.63 4.95 35.58
C THR A 180 26.65 5.04 36.75
N GLY A 181 26.18 3.90 37.27
CA GLY A 181 25.26 3.85 38.41
C GLY A 181 23.79 4.11 38.04
N THR A 182 23.41 3.90 36.78
CA THR A 182 22.00 3.90 36.36
C THR A 182 21.26 2.75 37.05
N GLN A 183 20.02 2.99 37.47
CA GLN A 183 19.17 2.03 38.17
C GLN A 183 17.78 2.02 37.56
N PHE A 184 17.08 0.89 37.67
CA PHE A 184 15.64 0.82 37.38
C PHE A 184 14.86 1.65 38.40
N SER A 185 13.66 2.11 38.04
CA SER A 185 12.82 2.77 39.03
C SER A 185 12.45 1.76 40.13
N GLN A 186 12.44 2.24 41.38
CA GLN A 186 11.89 1.46 42.50
C GLN A 186 10.38 1.39 42.28
N GLY A 187 9.94 0.38 41.53
CA GLY A 187 8.53 0.17 41.22
C GLY A 187 7.71 0.20 42.51
N GLN A 188 6.68 1.04 42.54
CA GLN A 188 5.77 1.08 43.68
C GLN A 188 5.00 -0.26 43.76
N GLY A 189 5.43 -1.16 44.62
CA GLY A 189 4.56 -2.19 45.20
C GLY A 189 4.39 -3.52 44.47
N ILE A 190 5.17 -3.85 43.44
CA ILE A 190 5.14 -5.19 42.84
C ILE A 190 6.02 -6.12 43.68
N SER A 191 5.40 -6.92 44.55
CA SER A 191 6.11 -7.98 45.28
C SER A 191 6.54 -9.07 44.31
N SER A 192 7.83 -9.46 44.35
CA SER A 192 8.37 -10.63 43.64
C SER A 192 7.54 -11.91 43.85
N ASP A 193 6.91 -12.06 45.03
CA ASP A 193 6.00 -13.19 45.32
C ASP A 193 4.75 -13.22 44.43
N ASN A 194 4.20 -12.07 44.04
CA ASN A 194 3.01 -11.99 43.17
C ASN A 194 3.36 -12.34 41.72
N VAL A 195 4.57 -11.96 41.28
CA VAL A 195 5.11 -12.25 39.96
C VAL A 195 5.47 -13.73 39.84
N ASP A 196 6.02 -14.32 40.90
CA ASP A 196 6.32 -15.77 40.98
C ASP A 196 5.06 -16.65 40.88
N VAL A 197 3.91 -16.19 41.37
CA VAL A 197 2.62 -16.89 41.24
C VAL A 197 2.11 -16.82 39.79
N LEU A 198 2.17 -15.65 39.15
CA LEU A 198 1.83 -15.46 37.73
C LEU A 198 2.70 -16.35 36.81
N MET A 199 3.96 -16.56 37.18
CA MET A 199 4.94 -17.36 36.44
C MET A 199 4.69 -18.87 36.49
N ARG A 200 4.23 -19.41 37.62
CA ARG A 200 3.96 -20.86 37.73
C ARG A 200 2.80 -21.33 36.84
N GLU A 201 1.93 -20.41 36.43
CA GLU A 201 0.77 -20.71 35.60
C GLU A 201 1.06 -20.57 34.09
N ARG A 202 2.14 -19.87 33.69
CA ARG A 202 2.38 -19.47 32.30
C ARG A 202 3.67 -20.12 31.75
N ARG A 203 3.55 -20.91 30.67
CA ARG A 203 4.69 -21.54 29.98
C ARG A 203 5.33 -20.54 29.01
N LEU A 204 6.49 -19.99 29.35
CA LEU A 204 7.21 -19.02 28.49
C LEU A 204 8.11 -19.75 27.48
N PRO A 205 7.91 -19.58 26.15
CA PRO A 205 8.89 -19.97 25.15
C PRO A 205 10.05 -18.95 25.12
N THR A 206 11.29 -19.43 25.00
CA THR A 206 12.46 -18.56 24.82
C THR A 206 12.52 -18.04 23.38
N SER A 207 12.29 -16.73 23.19
CA SER A 207 12.50 -16.01 21.92
C SER A 207 13.99 -15.73 21.64
N PHE A 208 14.85 -15.85 22.65
CA PHE A 208 16.30 -15.71 22.52
C PHE A 208 17.00 -17.06 22.60
N ASN A 209 18.16 -17.17 21.95
CA ASN A 209 19.04 -18.33 22.09
C ASN A 209 19.94 -18.13 23.32
N PRO A 210 19.77 -18.91 24.42
CA PRO A 210 20.63 -18.79 25.59
C PRO A 210 22.09 -19.19 25.32
N ASP A 211 22.35 -19.90 24.22
CA ASP A 211 23.68 -20.30 23.79
C ASP A 211 24.41 -19.23 22.95
N ASP A 212 23.74 -18.12 22.62
CA ASP A 212 24.37 -16.96 21.97
C ASP A 212 25.33 -16.25 22.94
N ASP A 213 26.53 -15.91 22.47
CA ASP A 213 27.61 -15.39 23.30
C ASP A 213 27.28 -14.01 23.90
N ILE A 214 26.61 -13.15 23.15
CA ILE A 214 26.18 -11.81 23.62
C ILE A 214 25.08 -11.96 24.66
N THR A 215 24.06 -12.78 24.39
CA THR A 215 22.95 -13.04 25.33
C THR A 215 23.45 -13.67 26.63
N ALA A 216 24.33 -14.67 26.55
CA ALA A 216 24.91 -15.32 27.72
C ALA A 216 25.77 -14.36 28.55
N SER A 217 26.59 -13.54 27.89
CA SER A 217 27.38 -12.48 28.54
C SER A 217 26.48 -11.48 29.27
N LEU A 218 25.41 -11.04 28.61
CA LEU A 218 24.46 -10.09 29.18
C LEU A 218 23.76 -10.64 30.42
N PHE A 219 23.32 -11.90 30.40
CA PHE A 219 22.70 -12.54 31.57
C PHE A 219 23.68 -12.70 32.73
N SER A 220 24.93 -13.03 32.46
CA SER A 220 25.96 -13.06 33.51
C SER A 220 26.16 -11.69 34.14
N LEU A 221 26.12 -10.63 33.33
CA LEU A 221 26.27 -9.26 33.80
C LEU A 221 25.07 -8.79 34.64
N ILE A 222 23.85 -9.12 34.20
CA ILE A 222 22.60 -8.88 34.96
C ILE A 222 22.73 -9.49 36.36
N ASP A 223 23.10 -10.78 36.44
CA ASP A 223 23.20 -11.50 37.72
C ASP A 223 24.31 -10.99 38.63
N GLU A 224 25.42 -10.52 38.07
CA GLU A 224 26.56 -10.04 38.84
C GLU A 224 26.35 -8.61 39.34
N LYS A 225 25.72 -7.74 38.55
CA LYS A 225 25.71 -6.29 38.78
C LYS A 225 24.39 -5.75 39.33
N LEU A 226 23.28 -6.41 39.09
CA LEU A 226 21.97 -5.92 39.55
C LEU A 226 21.57 -6.56 40.88
N PRO A 227 20.73 -5.86 41.69
CA PRO A 227 20.04 -6.49 42.81
C PRO A 227 19.28 -7.74 42.38
N SER A 228 19.14 -8.72 43.27
CA SER A 228 18.51 -10.02 42.94
C SER A 228 17.10 -9.89 42.37
N GLU A 229 16.32 -8.91 42.86
CA GLU A 229 14.97 -8.63 42.37
C GLU A 229 14.98 -8.06 40.95
N ASP A 230 15.88 -7.12 40.66
CA ASP A 230 16.01 -6.54 39.32
C ASP A 230 16.57 -7.53 38.30
N SER A 231 17.51 -8.39 38.71
CA SER A 231 18.01 -9.49 37.87
C SER A 231 16.87 -10.44 37.49
N PHE A 232 16.07 -10.85 38.49
CA PHE A 232 14.91 -11.70 38.27
C PHE A 232 13.90 -11.06 37.31
N LEU A 233 13.50 -9.81 37.57
CA LEU A 233 12.53 -9.11 36.74
C LEU A 233 13.05 -8.81 35.33
N SER A 234 14.34 -8.59 35.14
CA SER A 234 14.95 -8.40 33.80
C SER A 234 14.95 -9.69 32.99
N ARG A 235 15.32 -10.81 33.62
CA ARG A 235 15.22 -12.13 32.98
C ARG A 235 13.78 -12.46 32.62
N LEU A 236 12.84 -12.11 33.50
CA LEU A 236 11.43 -12.26 33.24
C LEU A 236 10.98 -11.40 32.06
N ALA A 237 11.23 -10.09 32.07
CA ALA A 237 10.79 -9.17 31.02
C ALA A 237 11.22 -9.61 29.61
N LEU A 238 12.43 -10.17 29.47
CA LEU A 238 12.95 -10.70 28.21
C LEU A 238 12.29 -12.02 27.75
N GLN A 239 11.68 -12.77 28.67
CA GLN A 239 10.96 -14.01 28.41
C GLN A 239 9.44 -13.81 28.37
N TYR A 240 8.96 -12.68 28.86
CA TYR A 240 7.57 -12.45 29.14
C TYR A 240 6.81 -12.18 27.85
N GLU A 241 5.71 -12.90 27.68
CA GLU A 241 4.75 -12.64 26.62
C GLU A 241 3.67 -11.73 27.20
N VAL A 242 3.55 -10.52 26.64
CA VAL A 242 2.54 -9.55 27.08
C VAL A 242 1.16 -10.20 26.95
N GLN A 243 0.37 -10.18 28.01
CA GLN A 243 -1.02 -10.58 27.97
C GLN A 243 -1.90 -9.37 28.14
N CYS A 244 -3.03 -9.38 27.44
CA CYS A 244 -3.93 -8.25 27.44
C CYS A 244 -4.49 -7.94 28.84
N ASP A 245 -4.65 -8.94 29.71
CA ASP A 245 -5.18 -8.80 31.08
C ASP A 245 -4.11 -8.45 32.13
N ASP A 246 -2.89 -8.14 31.71
CA ASP A 246 -1.83 -7.74 32.63
C ASP A 246 -2.04 -6.31 33.15
N ASP A 247 -1.78 -6.13 34.45
CA ASP A 247 -1.83 -4.83 35.10
C ASP A 247 -0.80 -3.86 34.48
N VAL A 248 -1.22 -2.65 34.14
CA VAL A 248 -0.36 -1.58 33.62
C VAL A 248 0.85 -1.34 34.53
N ALA A 249 0.69 -1.44 35.85
CA ALA A 249 1.81 -1.28 36.79
C ALA A 249 2.89 -2.36 36.56
N LEU A 250 2.48 -3.60 36.31
CA LEU A 250 3.38 -4.70 35.95
C LEU A 250 4.04 -4.44 34.60
N LEU A 251 3.27 -4.00 33.60
CA LEU A 251 3.80 -3.69 32.27
C LEU A 251 4.83 -2.56 32.30
N ILE A 252 4.62 -1.51 33.11
CA ILE A 252 5.61 -0.45 33.35
C ILE A 252 6.91 -1.06 33.89
N ALA A 253 6.82 -1.89 34.94
CA ALA A 253 8.00 -2.45 35.59
C ALA A 253 8.79 -3.40 34.68
N LEU A 254 8.08 -4.17 33.83
CA LEU A 254 8.70 -5.07 32.87
C LEU A 254 9.23 -4.32 31.64
N ALA A 255 8.56 -3.27 31.15
CA ALA A 255 9.03 -2.44 30.04
C ALA A 255 10.36 -1.76 30.37
N GLU A 256 10.50 -1.20 31.58
CA GLU A 256 11.79 -0.70 32.07
C GLU A 256 12.90 -1.76 32.07
N ARG A 257 12.55 -3.04 32.11
CA ARG A 257 13.49 -4.16 32.23
C ARG A 257 13.62 -4.97 30.94
N GLY A 258 13.08 -4.46 29.84
CA GLY A 258 13.32 -4.99 28.49
C GLY A 258 12.14 -5.72 27.84
N LEU A 259 10.94 -5.65 28.43
CA LEU A 259 9.74 -6.16 27.79
C LEU A 259 9.49 -5.40 26.47
N ASN A 260 9.15 -6.14 25.42
CA ASN A 260 8.65 -5.55 24.19
C ASN A 260 7.13 -5.40 24.30
N ILE A 261 6.65 -4.21 24.64
CA ILE A 261 5.21 -3.93 24.76
C ILE A 261 4.45 -4.07 23.42
N ASN A 262 5.18 -4.05 22.29
CA ASN A 262 4.63 -4.14 20.94
C ASN A 262 4.63 -5.57 20.38
N SER A 263 5.09 -6.58 21.13
CA SER A 263 4.99 -7.96 20.69
C SER A 263 3.53 -8.40 20.59
N GLY A 264 3.15 -9.07 19.50
CA GLY A 264 1.84 -9.69 19.37
C GLY A 264 1.61 -10.84 20.35
N GLU A 265 0.38 -11.01 20.82
CA GLU A 265 -0.04 -12.18 21.60
C GLU A 265 -0.01 -13.43 20.71
N ARG A 266 0.53 -14.52 21.24
CA ARG A 266 0.81 -15.72 20.44
C ARG A 266 -0.48 -16.37 19.96
N GLY A 267 -0.62 -16.42 18.64
CA GLY A 267 -1.74 -17.08 17.97
C GLY A 267 -2.88 -16.13 17.61
N THR A 268 -2.77 -14.84 17.91
CA THR A 268 -3.73 -13.82 17.48
C THR A 268 -3.13 -12.79 16.53
N ASP A 269 -1.80 -12.70 16.39
CA ASP A 269 -1.07 -11.64 15.66
C ASP A 269 -1.44 -10.20 16.12
N GLU A 270 -2.27 -10.07 17.17
CA GLU A 270 -2.75 -8.81 17.75
C GLU A 270 -1.82 -8.35 18.88
N CYS A 271 -1.48 -7.06 18.92
CA CYS A 271 -0.75 -6.49 20.05
C CYS A 271 -1.68 -6.23 21.25
N CYS A 272 -1.14 -6.22 22.47
CA CYS A 272 -1.97 -6.00 23.66
C CYS A 272 -2.67 -4.64 23.68
N LEU A 273 -2.07 -3.64 23.03
CA LEU A 273 -2.69 -2.33 22.86
C LEU A 273 -3.97 -2.42 22.02
N SER A 274 -3.93 -3.10 20.86
CA SER A 274 -5.10 -3.19 19.97
C SER A 274 -6.25 -3.92 20.66
N ARG A 275 -5.95 -5.00 21.38
CA ARG A 275 -6.94 -5.74 22.15
C ARG A 275 -7.49 -4.96 23.36
N ALA A 276 -6.66 -4.22 24.08
CA ALA A 276 -7.12 -3.36 25.17
C ALA A 276 -8.14 -2.32 24.67
N ILE A 277 -7.92 -1.74 23.50
CA ILE A 277 -8.85 -0.78 22.91
C ILE A 277 -10.13 -1.49 22.42
N PHE A 278 -10.00 -2.64 21.74
CA PHE A 278 -11.14 -3.44 21.30
C PHE A 278 -12.09 -3.83 22.45
N GLU A 279 -11.50 -4.27 23.57
CA GLU A 279 -12.22 -4.64 24.80
C GLU A 279 -12.69 -3.43 25.62
N HIS A 280 -12.48 -2.20 25.14
CA HIS A 280 -12.84 -0.93 25.80
C HIS A 280 -12.14 -0.70 27.15
N ARG A 281 -10.93 -1.24 27.32
CA ARG A 281 -10.05 -0.99 28.47
C ARG A 281 -9.14 0.20 28.20
N LEU A 282 -9.78 1.34 27.93
CA LEU A 282 -9.12 2.53 27.38
C LEU A 282 -8.07 3.14 28.32
N ARG A 283 -8.25 3.02 29.65
CA ARG A 283 -7.25 3.44 30.63
C ARG A 283 -5.99 2.59 30.58
N ASP A 284 -6.14 1.30 30.34
CA ASP A 284 -5.00 0.39 30.21
C ASP A 284 -4.26 0.69 28.91
N ALA A 285 -5.00 0.94 27.82
CA ALA A 285 -4.43 1.39 26.55
C ALA A 285 -3.64 2.71 26.69
N ILE A 286 -4.17 3.71 27.41
CA ILE A 286 -3.44 4.95 27.71
C ILE A 286 -2.14 4.63 28.46
N GLY A 287 -2.20 3.77 29.47
CA GLY A 287 -1.04 3.31 30.23
C GLY A 287 0.02 2.66 29.34
N MET A 288 -0.40 1.77 28.44
CA MET A 288 0.46 1.10 27.47
C MET A 288 1.12 2.09 26.49
N ILE A 289 0.37 3.06 25.95
CA ILE A 289 0.91 4.10 25.08
C ILE A 289 1.99 4.90 25.82
N MET A 290 1.75 5.23 27.09
CA MET A 290 2.70 6.03 27.87
C MET A 290 4.04 5.33 28.11
N ILE A 291 4.08 4.00 28.08
CA ILE A 291 5.31 3.19 28.21
C ILE A 291 5.92 2.77 26.87
N GLY A 292 5.48 3.38 25.76
CA GLY A 292 6.06 3.17 24.44
C GLY A 292 5.34 2.16 23.56
N ALA A 293 4.08 1.81 23.87
CA ALA A 293 3.28 1.05 22.92
C ALA A 293 3.03 1.88 21.66
N ASP A 294 3.21 1.24 20.51
CA ASP A 294 3.08 1.83 19.20
C ASP A 294 1.68 1.58 18.64
N PHE A 295 0.95 2.68 18.44
CA PHE A 295 -0.39 2.69 17.87
C PHE A 295 -0.41 3.08 16.38
N GLU A 296 0.77 3.32 15.78
CA GLU A 296 0.92 3.76 14.39
C GLU A 296 1.36 2.62 13.46
N LEU A 297 1.57 1.41 13.99
CA LEU A 297 1.86 0.20 13.21
C LEU A 297 0.67 -0.14 12.31
N GLU A 298 0.90 -0.18 10.99
CA GLU A 298 -0.15 -0.39 9.98
C GLU A 298 -0.81 -1.78 10.07
N ASP A 299 -0.09 -2.79 10.56
CA ASP A 299 -0.54 -4.18 10.67
C ASP A 299 -1.32 -4.51 11.96
N ALA A 300 -1.62 -3.53 12.82
CA ALA A 300 -2.19 -3.83 14.14
C ALA A 300 -3.62 -4.40 14.13
N GLY A 301 -4.27 -4.55 12.95
CA GLY A 301 -5.65 -5.04 12.80
C GLY A 301 -6.71 -4.24 13.58
N PHE A 302 -6.26 -3.15 14.19
CA PHE A 302 -6.91 -2.44 15.29
C PHE A 302 -8.12 -1.64 14.81
N TRP A 303 -8.03 -1.09 13.60
CA TRP A 303 -9.00 -0.13 13.09
C TRP A 303 -10.20 -0.77 12.37
N GLU A 304 -10.21 -2.10 12.17
CA GLU A 304 -11.15 -2.77 11.26
C GLU A 304 -12.29 -3.55 11.96
N THR A 305 -12.26 -3.72 13.29
CA THR A 305 -13.08 -4.77 13.96
C THR A 305 -14.13 -4.29 14.97
N SER A 306 -14.23 -3.00 15.31
CA SER A 306 -15.15 -2.56 16.38
C SER A 306 -16.55 -2.21 15.89
N VAL A 307 -17.56 -2.74 16.60
CA VAL A 307 -18.93 -2.17 16.60
C VAL A 307 -18.83 -0.73 17.13
N PRO A 308 -19.40 0.27 16.44
CA PRO A 308 -19.37 1.66 16.90
C PRO A 308 -19.86 1.77 18.35
N LYS A 309 -19.07 2.42 19.21
CA LYS A 309 -19.42 2.69 20.62
C LYS A 309 -19.46 4.20 20.84
N PRO A 310 -20.36 4.72 21.70
CA PRO A 310 -20.36 6.15 22.03
C PRO A 310 -19.03 6.54 22.67
N ILE A 311 -18.55 7.74 22.36
CA ILE A 311 -17.33 8.31 22.93
C ILE A 311 -17.60 8.75 24.37
N ASP A 312 -16.90 8.13 25.32
CA ASP A 312 -16.87 8.53 26.73
C ASP A 312 -15.60 9.35 27.05
N ASP A 313 -15.51 9.84 28.28
CA ASP A 313 -14.37 10.66 28.74
C ASP A 313 -13.02 9.93 28.61
N ASP A 314 -13.01 8.61 28.80
CA ASP A 314 -11.80 7.79 28.68
C ASP A 314 -11.38 7.68 27.19
N ALA A 315 -12.32 7.59 26.25
CA ALA A 315 -12.07 7.64 24.80
C ALA A 315 -11.53 9.00 24.33
N VAL A 316 -12.07 10.11 24.86
CA VAL A 316 -11.53 11.45 24.60
C VAL A 316 -10.08 11.57 25.10
N THR A 317 -9.82 11.04 26.29
CA THR A 317 -8.47 11.05 26.89
C THR A 317 -7.50 10.20 26.07
N LEU A 318 -7.94 9.03 25.60
CA LEU A 318 -7.14 8.17 24.73
C LEU A 318 -6.80 8.87 23.42
N LEU A 319 -7.79 9.44 22.72
CA LEU A 319 -7.58 10.18 21.48
C LEU A 319 -6.60 11.34 21.68
N THR A 320 -6.79 12.13 22.72
CA THR A 320 -5.90 13.25 23.07
C THR A 320 -4.46 12.77 23.28
N THR A 321 -4.29 11.64 23.97
CA THR A 321 -2.98 11.05 24.23
C THR A 321 -2.32 10.55 22.94
N MET A 322 -3.08 9.88 22.07
CA MET A 322 -2.58 9.38 20.79
C MET A 322 -2.20 10.53 19.87
N VAL A 323 -3.09 11.49 19.66
CA VAL A 323 -2.90 12.66 18.78
C VAL A 323 -1.71 13.52 19.21
N SER A 324 -1.53 13.76 20.52
CA SER A 324 -0.39 14.53 21.03
C SER A 324 0.95 13.79 20.93
N SER A 325 0.92 12.47 20.73
CA SER A 325 2.12 11.64 20.66
C SER A 325 2.44 11.13 19.24
N ALA A 326 1.50 11.25 18.30
CA ALA A 326 1.57 10.66 16.96
C ALA A 326 2.60 11.32 16.04
N ILE A 327 3.23 10.53 15.16
CA ILE A 327 3.96 11.00 13.97
C ILE A 327 3.04 11.72 13.02
N ASP A 328 1.89 11.11 12.76
CA ASP A 328 0.86 11.72 11.94
C ASP A 328 -0.42 11.85 12.77
N PRO A 329 -0.51 12.93 13.57
CA PRO A 329 -1.69 13.24 14.37
C PRO A 329 -3.00 13.23 13.57
N ALA A 330 -2.96 13.63 12.30
CA ALA A 330 -4.14 13.67 11.44
C ALA A 330 -4.55 12.26 10.99
N LYS A 331 -3.60 11.40 10.61
CA LYS A 331 -3.85 9.97 10.32
C LYS A 331 -4.40 9.26 11.54
N VAL A 332 -3.82 9.49 12.71
CA VAL A 332 -4.26 8.86 13.97
C VAL A 332 -5.66 9.31 14.35
N PHE A 333 -5.97 10.60 14.21
CA PHE A 333 -7.32 11.11 14.39
C PHE A 333 -8.30 10.48 13.39
N ALA A 334 -7.95 10.43 12.10
CA ALA A 334 -8.78 9.84 11.06
C ALA A 334 -9.05 8.34 11.30
N ASN A 335 -8.03 7.59 11.73
CA ASN A 335 -8.17 6.18 12.04
C ASN A 335 -9.05 5.95 13.28
N PHE A 336 -8.86 6.76 14.33
CA PHE A 336 -9.72 6.73 15.52
C PHE A 336 -11.17 7.07 15.19
N PHE A 337 -11.35 8.04 14.30
CA PHE A 337 -12.64 8.44 13.77
C PHE A 337 -13.35 7.27 13.07
N VAL A 338 -12.68 6.55 12.16
CA VAL A 338 -13.23 5.38 11.45
C VAL A 338 -13.64 4.28 12.42
N MET A 339 -12.83 4.02 13.45
CA MET A 339 -13.04 2.91 14.37
C MET A 339 -14.22 3.09 15.32
N LEU A 340 -14.36 4.28 15.91
CA LEU A 340 -15.28 4.47 17.04
C LEU A 340 -16.60 5.12 16.69
N SER A 341 -16.75 5.78 15.54
CA SER A 341 -17.90 6.67 15.35
C SER A 341 -18.37 6.75 13.90
N LEU A 342 -19.00 5.67 13.46
CA LEU A 342 -19.97 5.72 12.37
C LEU A 342 -21.39 5.80 12.96
N PRO A 343 -22.14 6.92 12.77
CA PRO A 343 -21.81 8.17 12.05
C PRO A 343 -21.07 9.24 12.89
N VAL A 344 -20.53 10.28 12.24
CA VAL A 344 -19.88 11.46 12.89
C VAL A 344 -20.83 12.08 13.92
N SER A 345 -20.38 12.27 15.16
CA SER A 345 -21.14 13.05 16.16
C SER A 345 -20.63 14.49 16.26
N ASP A 346 -21.50 15.41 16.69
CA ASP A 346 -21.14 16.81 16.94
C ASP A 346 -20.02 16.91 18.00
N GLU A 347 -19.98 16.00 18.99
CA GLU A 347 -18.91 15.98 20.00
C GLU A 347 -17.54 15.73 19.38
N LEU A 348 -17.45 14.86 18.37
CA LEU A 348 -16.20 14.60 17.64
C LEU A 348 -15.73 15.79 16.82
N LEU A 349 -16.67 16.50 16.18
CA LEU A 349 -16.34 17.73 15.45
C LEU A 349 -15.81 18.81 16.40
N VAL A 350 -16.36 18.91 17.61
CA VAL A 350 -15.84 19.78 18.67
C VAL A 350 -14.44 19.37 19.09
N LEU A 351 -14.19 18.08 19.34
CA LEU A 351 -12.86 17.57 19.70
C LEU A 351 -11.83 17.78 18.59
N ALA A 352 -12.20 17.56 17.33
CA ALA A 352 -11.36 17.84 16.18
C ALA A 352 -10.93 19.31 16.14
N TRP A 353 -11.87 20.22 16.43
CA TRP A 353 -11.63 21.66 16.48
C TRP A 353 -10.74 22.05 17.66
N GLU A 354 -10.93 21.44 18.84
CA GLU A 354 -10.08 21.67 20.01
C GLU A 354 -8.62 21.29 19.72
N HIS A 355 -8.37 20.14 19.07
CA HIS A 355 -7.02 19.73 18.66
C HIS A 355 -6.44 20.58 17.52
N GLN A 356 -7.27 21.07 16.59
CA GLN A 356 -6.85 21.97 15.51
C GLN A 356 -6.12 23.21 16.05
N THR A 357 -6.60 23.77 17.16
CA THR A 357 -5.98 24.95 17.77
C THR A 357 -4.59 24.69 18.36
N GLN A 358 -4.22 23.43 18.58
CA GLN A 358 -3.01 23.04 19.30
C GLN A 358 -1.89 22.55 18.37
N LEU A 359 -2.21 21.89 17.24
CA LEU A 359 -1.20 21.09 16.51
C LEU A 359 -0.80 21.63 15.13
N ASN A 360 -1.70 22.23 14.34
CA ASN A 360 -1.36 23.02 13.14
C ASN A 360 -2.67 23.58 12.52
N PRO A 361 -3.08 24.82 12.82
CA PRO A 361 -4.43 25.27 12.51
C PRO A 361 -4.73 25.37 11.01
N GLU A 362 -3.72 25.54 10.16
CA GLU A 362 -3.89 25.87 8.74
C GLU A 362 -4.17 24.64 7.84
N ASN A 363 -3.71 23.43 8.23
CA ASN A 363 -3.81 22.22 7.39
C ASN A 363 -4.39 20.98 8.10
N TRP A 364 -4.68 21.07 9.41
CA TRP A 364 -5.18 19.94 10.22
C TRP A 364 -6.41 19.26 9.61
N ALA A 365 -7.47 20.03 9.38
CA ALA A 365 -8.73 19.51 8.85
C ALA A 365 -8.57 18.93 7.44
N HIS A 366 -7.77 19.56 6.58
CA HIS A 366 -7.44 19.04 5.26
C HIS A 366 -6.69 17.71 5.34
N SER A 367 -5.75 17.59 6.28
CA SER A 367 -4.96 16.35 6.45
C SER A 367 -5.84 15.21 6.95
N ILE A 368 -6.72 15.46 7.92
CA ILE A 368 -7.73 14.47 8.36
C ILE A 368 -8.59 14.03 7.19
N LEU A 369 -9.12 14.97 6.39
CA LEU A 369 -9.93 14.60 5.23
C LEU A 369 -9.14 13.75 4.24
N VAL A 370 -7.88 14.10 3.96
CA VAL A 370 -7.02 13.30 3.07
C VAL A 370 -6.92 11.87 3.58
N HIS A 371 -6.62 11.65 4.86
CA HIS A 371 -6.53 10.30 5.42
C HIS A 371 -7.87 9.56 5.40
N LEU A 372 -8.98 10.24 5.66
CA LEU A 372 -10.31 9.62 5.56
C LEU A 372 -10.63 9.20 4.12
N LEU A 373 -10.37 10.05 3.12
CA LEU A 373 -10.72 9.77 1.72
C LEU A 373 -9.78 8.79 1.01
N THR A 374 -8.55 8.67 1.50
CA THR A 374 -7.54 7.75 0.96
C THR A 374 -7.44 6.45 1.77
N GLY A 375 -7.96 6.44 3.00
CA GLY A 375 -7.97 5.29 3.91
C GLY A 375 -9.29 4.49 3.90
N ASN A 376 -9.59 3.84 5.03
CA ASN A 376 -10.70 2.87 5.18
C ASN A 376 -12.05 3.49 5.57
N TYR A 377 -12.21 4.81 5.45
CA TYR A 377 -13.51 5.42 5.76
C TYR A 377 -14.52 5.07 4.66
N HIS A 378 -15.68 4.55 5.06
CA HIS A 378 -16.76 4.17 4.13
C HIS A 378 -18.04 5.00 4.27
N GLY A 379 -18.13 5.91 5.25
CA GLY A 379 -19.30 6.78 5.49
C GLY A 379 -19.38 8.00 4.56
N PRO A 380 -20.56 8.59 4.30
CA PRO A 380 -20.72 9.71 3.38
C PRO A 380 -19.76 10.88 3.69
N ILE A 381 -19.15 11.49 2.66
CA ILE A 381 -18.21 12.60 2.93
C ILE A 381 -18.92 13.80 3.57
N ASP A 382 -20.22 14.01 3.31
CA ASP A 382 -21.05 15.04 3.94
C ASP A 382 -20.90 15.11 5.47
N ASP A 383 -20.67 13.96 6.12
CA ASP A 383 -20.52 13.91 7.57
C ASP A 383 -19.21 14.59 8.04
N VAL A 384 -18.17 14.56 7.21
CA VAL A 384 -16.81 15.03 7.55
C VAL A 384 -16.44 16.36 6.90
N LEU A 385 -17.18 16.81 5.87
CA LEU A 385 -17.00 18.13 5.26
C LEU A 385 -17.07 19.33 6.23
N PRO A 386 -17.88 19.31 7.31
CA PRO A 386 -17.89 20.38 8.31
C PRO A 386 -16.52 20.64 8.95
N LEU A 387 -15.60 19.66 8.98
CA LEU A 387 -14.25 19.81 9.55
C LEU A 387 -13.42 20.90 8.84
N ILE A 388 -13.61 21.08 7.53
CA ILE A 388 -12.75 21.94 6.68
C ILE A 388 -13.13 23.42 6.81
N GLY A 389 -14.33 23.70 7.34
CA GLY A 389 -14.86 25.06 7.40
C GLY A 389 -15.15 25.65 6.02
N THR A 390 -15.62 26.91 5.99
CA THR A 390 -16.29 27.50 4.83
C THR A 390 -15.52 28.47 3.92
N PRO A 391 -14.19 28.73 4.04
CA PRO A 391 -13.52 29.47 2.96
C PRO A 391 -12.40 28.72 2.22
N GLY A 392 -11.91 27.59 2.73
CA GLY A 392 -10.77 26.87 2.12
C GLY A 392 -11.21 25.90 1.03
N SER A 393 -10.54 25.90 -0.12
CA SER A 393 -10.76 24.83 -1.10
C SER A 393 -10.18 23.52 -0.57
N VAL A 394 -10.93 22.42 -0.72
CA VAL A 394 -10.47 21.07 -0.32
C VAL A 394 -9.19 20.64 -1.04
N PHE A 395 -8.95 21.14 -2.26
CA PHE A 395 -7.79 20.77 -3.07
C PHE A 395 -6.62 21.76 -2.98
N GLU A 396 -6.54 22.57 -1.93
CA GLU A 396 -5.37 23.41 -1.66
C GLU A 396 -4.35 22.69 -0.76
N GLY A 397 -3.09 23.17 -0.79
CA GLY A 397 -2.01 22.58 0.01
C GLY A 397 -1.83 21.07 -0.20
N VAL A 398 -1.95 20.32 0.90
CA VAL A 398 -1.86 18.84 0.94
C VAL A 398 -3.02 18.17 0.19
N GLY A 399 -4.20 18.80 0.15
CA GLY A 399 -5.39 18.29 -0.49
C GLY A 399 -5.32 18.21 -2.03
N LYS A 400 -4.31 18.81 -2.67
CA LYS A 400 -4.09 18.69 -4.12
C LYS A 400 -3.97 17.24 -4.59
N ALA A 401 -3.36 16.40 -3.75
CA ALA A 401 -3.10 14.99 -4.07
C ALA A 401 -4.27 14.06 -3.74
N ILE A 402 -5.33 14.54 -3.09
CA ILE A 402 -6.41 13.70 -2.55
C ILE A 402 -7.06 12.83 -3.63
N LEU A 403 -7.18 13.34 -4.85
CA LEU A 403 -7.80 12.64 -5.98
C LEU A 403 -6.91 11.54 -6.57
N LEU A 404 -5.59 11.59 -6.37
CA LEU A 404 -4.68 10.53 -6.85
C LEU A 404 -4.95 9.20 -6.14
N ASP A 405 -5.26 9.27 -4.85
CA ASP A 405 -5.43 8.12 -3.96
C ASP A 405 -6.88 7.97 -3.47
N PHE A 406 -7.82 8.69 -4.09
CA PHE A 406 -9.24 8.63 -3.73
C PHE A 406 -9.82 7.23 -3.97
N GLN A 407 -10.45 6.64 -2.95
CA GLN A 407 -10.97 5.28 -3.00
C GLN A 407 -12.32 5.21 -3.75
N LEU A 408 -12.30 4.73 -5.00
CA LEU A 408 -13.52 4.60 -5.83
C LEU A 408 -14.39 3.38 -5.51
N CYS A 409 -13.92 2.44 -4.70
CA CYS A 409 -14.66 1.22 -4.34
C CYS A 409 -15.87 1.46 -3.42
N ARG A 410 -16.21 2.72 -3.15
CA ARG A 410 -17.25 3.14 -2.22
C ARG A 410 -18.57 3.37 -2.96
N PRO A 411 -19.73 2.95 -2.40
CA PRO A 411 -21.02 3.15 -3.07
C PRO A 411 -21.36 4.62 -3.38
N THR A 412 -20.87 5.54 -2.55
CA THR A 412 -21.12 6.99 -2.65
C THR A 412 -20.06 7.75 -3.45
N ALA A 413 -19.06 7.07 -4.04
CA ALA A 413 -17.88 7.73 -4.62
C ALA A 413 -18.22 8.85 -5.62
N LEU A 414 -19.24 8.67 -6.47
CA LEU A 414 -19.67 9.70 -7.41
C LEU A 414 -20.30 10.91 -6.72
N ASP A 415 -21.15 10.68 -5.72
CA ASP A 415 -21.81 11.73 -4.94
C ASP A 415 -20.76 12.52 -4.12
N ASP A 416 -19.80 11.81 -3.53
CA ASP A 416 -18.67 12.40 -2.80
C ASP A 416 -17.83 13.29 -3.73
N LEU A 417 -17.55 12.86 -4.97
CA LEU A 417 -16.87 13.68 -5.98
C LEU A 417 -17.68 14.94 -6.36
N TYR A 418 -19.01 14.85 -6.43
CA TYR A 418 -19.86 16.03 -6.67
C TYR A 418 -19.78 17.02 -5.50
N GLN A 419 -19.85 16.54 -4.26
CA GLN A 419 -19.76 17.38 -3.07
C GLN A 419 -18.38 18.06 -2.97
N LEU A 420 -17.30 17.31 -3.15
CA LEU A 420 -15.94 17.85 -3.22
C LEU A 420 -15.80 18.93 -4.30
N SER A 421 -16.40 18.71 -5.48
CA SER A 421 -16.38 19.69 -6.57
C SER A 421 -17.14 20.98 -6.26
N ALA A 422 -18.16 20.92 -5.39
CA ALA A 422 -18.92 22.09 -4.96
C ALA A 422 -18.14 22.97 -3.96
N MET A 423 -17.13 22.40 -3.28
CA MET A 423 -16.28 23.09 -2.31
C MET A 423 -15.01 23.71 -2.92
N THR A 424 -14.91 23.76 -4.25
CA THR A 424 -13.74 24.31 -4.93
C THR A 424 -14.12 25.11 -6.16
N THR A 425 -13.18 25.90 -6.66
CA THR A 425 -13.31 26.51 -7.98
C THR A 425 -13.06 25.46 -9.07
N ARG A 426 -13.64 25.69 -10.25
CA ARG A 426 -13.47 24.78 -11.39
C ARG A 426 -12.00 24.64 -11.76
N GLU A 427 -11.23 25.72 -11.70
CA GLU A 427 -9.82 25.75 -12.07
C GLU A 427 -8.98 24.88 -11.12
N VAL A 428 -9.22 24.98 -9.82
CA VAL A 428 -8.54 24.16 -8.81
C VAL A 428 -8.93 22.69 -8.92
N LEU A 429 -10.21 22.39 -9.16
CA LEU A 429 -10.67 21.02 -9.42
C LEU A 429 -9.96 20.38 -10.62
N ILE A 430 -9.82 21.11 -11.73
CA ILE A 430 -9.15 20.61 -12.93
C ILE A 430 -7.67 20.34 -12.62
N GLN A 431 -6.99 21.23 -11.91
CA GLN A 431 -5.60 21.01 -11.51
C GLN A 431 -5.43 19.76 -10.63
N ALA A 432 -6.36 19.53 -9.70
CA ALA A 432 -6.34 18.34 -8.85
C ALA A 432 -6.63 17.05 -9.64
N LEU A 433 -7.62 17.08 -10.55
CA LEU A 433 -7.94 15.93 -11.41
C LEU A 433 -6.80 15.61 -12.38
N GLU A 434 -6.14 16.63 -12.91
CA GLU A 434 -5.03 16.48 -13.86
C GLU A 434 -3.69 16.22 -13.16
N LEU A 435 -3.67 16.19 -11.82
CA LEU A 435 -2.48 15.86 -11.07
C LEU A 435 -2.01 14.45 -11.44
N THR A 436 -0.70 14.30 -11.58
CA THR A 436 -0.05 13.04 -11.93
C THR A 436 1.09 12.82 -10.95
N ASN A 437 1.19 11.62 -10.40
CA ASN A 437 2.31 11.27 -9.54
C ASN A 437 3.62 11.32 -10.35
N ASN A 438 4.60 12.08 -9.87
CA ASN A 438 5.85 12.33 -10.59
C ASN A 438 6.71 11.07 -10.80
N SER A 439 6.65 10.08 -9.91
CA SER A 439 7.47 8.87 -9.99
C SER A 439 6.79 7.79 -10.83
N SER A 440 5.48 7.58 -10.64
CA SER A 440 4.75 6.46 -11.25
C SER A 440 3.93 6.85 -12.49
N GLY A 441 3.64 8.13 -12.70
CA GLY A 441 2.68 8.56 -13.70
C GLY A 441 1.21 8.27 -13.35
N ARG A 442 0.95 7.80 -12.12
CA ARG A 442 -0.40 7.45 -11.62
C ARG A 442 -1.31 8.68 -11.54
N THR A 443 -2.60 8.46 -11.80
CA THR A 443 -3.68 9.45 -11.73
C THR A 443 -4.91 8.82 -11.09
N ILE A 444 -5.99 9.59 -10.84
CA ILE A 444 -7.29 9.06 -10.38
C ILE A 444 -7.86 7.95 -11.29
N LEU A 445 -7.48 7.93 -12.57
CA LEU A 445 -7.91 6.89 -13.51
C LEU A 445 -7.23 5.54 -13.29
N HIS A 446 -6.12 5.53 -12.55
CA HIS A 446 -5.35 4.34 -12.21
C HIS A 446 -5.76 3.85 -10.82
N THR A 447 -7.05 3.57 -10.66
CA THR A 447 -7.69 3.11 -9.43
C THR A 447 -8.62 1.94 -9.76
N THR A 448 -8.85 1.06 -8.79
CA THR A 448 -9.81 -0.04 -8.90
C THR A 448 -11.25 0.47 -8.75
N CYS A 449 -12.24 -0.37 -9.09
CA CYS A 449 -13.67 -0.04 -8.95
C CYS A 449 -14.16 1.17 -9.75
N MET A 450 -13.44 1.58 -10.79
CA MET A 450 -13.90 2.64 -11.70
C MET A 450 -15.27 2.28 -12.28
N THR A 451 -16.22 3.21 -12.20
CA THR A 451 -17.52 3.07 -12.86
C THR A 451 -17.61 3.98 -14.07
N VAL A 452 -18.54 3.66 -14.98
CA VAL A 452 -18.74 4.46 -16.19
C VAL A 452 -19.12 5.90 -15.86
N ASP A 453 -19.92 6.10 -14.80
CA ASP A 453 -20.40 7.42 -14.44
C ASP A 453 -19.31 8.26 -13.78
N VAL A 454 -18.44 7.66 -12.94
CA VAL A 454 -17.23 8.33 -12.44
C VAL A 454 -16.29 8.68 -13.59
N PHE A 455 -16.03 7.76 -14.51
CA PHE A 455 -15.18 8.04 -15.67
C PHE A 455 -15.75 9.17 -16.54
N ARG A 456 -17.06 9.17 -16.83
CA ARG A 456 -17.74 10.25 -17.55
C ARG A 456 -17.66 11.57 -16.81
N TRP A 457 -17.79 11.54 -15.48
CA TRP A 457 -17.71 12.74 -14.63
C TRP A 457 -16.32 13.38 -14.70
N ILE A 458 -15.26 12.58 -14.60
CA ILE A 458 -13.86 13.03 -14.74
C ILE A 458 -13.65 13.61 -16.14
N ARG A 459 -14.04 12.83 -17.16
CA ARG A 459 -13.89 13.20 -18.57
C ARG A 459 -14.51 14.54 -18.93
N GLN A 460 -15.66 14.89 -18.36
CA GLN A 460 -16.36 16.14 -18.65
C GLN A 460 -15.61 17.39 -18.14
N ARG A 461 -14.60 17.21 -17.27
CA ARG A 461 -13.92 18.30 -16.56
C ARG A 461 -12.46 18.47 -16.98
N VAL A 462 -11.76 17.38 -17.28
CA VAL A 462 -10.34 17.39 -17.67
C VAL A 462 -10.13 17.72 -19.15
N SER A 463 -8.91 18.08 -19.53
CA SER A 463 -8.54 18.31 -20.93
C SER A 463 -8.46 16.99 -21.71
N PRO A 464 -8.90 16.96 -22.99
CA PRO A 464 -8.80 15.76 -23.83
C PRO A 464 -7.36 15.27 -24.02
N SER A 465 -6.40 16.20 -24.10
CA SER A 465 -4.98 15.89 -24.23
C SER A 465 -4.41 15.21 -22.99
N TRP A 466 -4.82 15.66 -21.79
CA TRP A 466 -4.42 15.01 -20.55
C TRP A 466 -5.04 13.62 -20.45
N LEU A 467 -6.34 13.50 -20.73
CA LEU A 467 -7.06 12.23 -20.66
C LEU A 467 -6.43 11.17 -21.57
N ALA A 468 -6.12 11.53 -22.82
CA ALA A 468 -5.46 10.62 -23.76
C ALA A 468 -4.06 10.19 -23.29
N LYS A 469 -3.31 11.10 -22.63
CA LYS A 469 -2.02 10.77 -22.02
C LYS A 469 -2.20 9.82 -20.84
N ALA A 470 -3.12 10.13 -19.93
CA ALA A 470 -3.38 9.34 -18.74
C ALA A 470 -3.82 7.91 -19.07
N LEU A 471 -4.76 7.72 -20.02
CA LEU A 471 -5.23 6.40 -20.45
C LEU A 471 -4.17 5.56 -21.18
N ALA A 472 -3.14 6.20 -21.75
CA ALA A 472 -2.01 5.55 -22.40
C ALA A 472 -0.85 5.23 -21.44
N THR A 473 -0.82 5.85 -20.26
CA THR A 473 0.18 5.56 -19.22
C THR A 473 -0.06 4.15 -18.67
N LYS A 474 1.03 3.42 -18.41
CA LYS A 474 1.02 2.16 -17.67
C LYS A 474 1.72 2.36 -16.33
N VAL A 475 1.06 2.00 -15.24
CA VAL A 475 1.58 2.09 -13.86
C VAL A 475 1.88 0.67 -13.39
N GLY A 476 3.14 0.38 -13.04
CA GLY A 476 3.55 -0.99 -12.69
C GLY A 476 3.36 -2.00 -13.84
N GLY A 477 3.34 -1.53 -15.10
CA GLY A 477 3.04 -2.36 -16.27
C GLY A 477 1.55 -2.56 -16.58
N GLN A 478 0.65 -2.08 -15.71
CA GLN A 478 -0.80 -2.18 -15.85
C GLN A 478 -1.39 -0.90 -16.46
N SER A 479 -2.33 -1.05 -17.38
CA SER A 479 -3.14 0.05 -17.92
C SER A 479 -4.29 0.42 -16.99
N CYS A 480 -4.97 1.54 -17.27
CA CYS A 480 -6.22 1.87 -16.58
C CYS A 480 -7.26 0.72 -16.71
N LEU A 481 -7.40 0.11 -17.89
CA LEU A 481 -8.35 -1.00 -18.09
C LEU A 481 -7.98 -2.23 -17.26
N ASP A 482 -6.69 -2.54 -17.11
CA ASP A 482 -6.24 -3.63 -16.24
C ASP A 482 -6.73 -3.39 -14.81
N LEU A 483 -6.49 -2.18 -14.28
CA LEU A 483 -6.88 -1.79 -12.92
C LEU A 483 -8.39 -1.77 -12.72
N TRP A 484 -9.17 -1.36 -13.71
CA TRP A 484 -10.63 -1.31 -13.62
C TRP A 484 -11.28 -2.69 -13.54
N PHE A 485 -10.58 -3.73 -14.01
CA PHE A 485 -11.05 -5.12 -14.02
C PHE A 485 -10.33 -6.03 -13.03
N LEU A 486 -9.56 -5.46 -12.08
CA LEU A 486 -9.13 -6.16 -10.87
C LEU A 486 -10.32 -6.24 -9.89
N GLY A 487 -11.16 -7.28 -9.98
CA GLY A 487 -12.25 -7.56 -9.03
C GLY A 487 -13.59 -8.05 -9.65
N ASP A 488 -14.66 -8.09 -8.84
CA ASP A 488 -15.99 -8.67 -9.15
C ASP A 488 -16.86 -7.87 -10.15
N THR A 489 -16.34 -6.86 -10.84
CA THR A 489 -17.13 -5.87 -11.60
C THR A 489 -17.26 -6.17 -13.11
N LEU A 490 -17.30 -7.44 -13.51
CA LEU A 490 -17.54 -7.82 -14.92
C LEU A 490 -18.87 -7.27 -15.47
N LEU A 491 -19.87 -7.03 -14.61
CA LEU A 491 -21.16 -6.43 -14.98
C LEU A 491 -21.04 -5.05 -15.66
N GLN A 492 -19.96 -4.30 -15.40
CA GLN A 492 -19.72 -2.97 -16.02
C GLN A 492 -18.67 -2.99 -17.13
N ALA A 493 -18.13 -4.16 -17.48
CA ALA A 493 -17.00 -4.27 -18.40
C ALA A 493 -17.30 -3.67 -19.78
N VAL A 494 -18.40 -4.09 -20.42
CA VAL A 494 -18.79 -3.58 -21.75
C VAL A 494 -18.98 -2.05 -21.76
N PRO A 495 -19.82 -1.46 -20.89
CA PRO A 495 -19.95 0.00 -20.81
C PRO A 495 -18.64 0.77 -20.56
N LEU A 496 -17.73 0.24 -19.74
CA LEU A 496 -16.43 0.85 -19.47
C LEU A 496 -15.50 0.77 -20.66
N ILE A 497 -15.44 -0.38 -21.35
CA ILE A 497 -14.66 -0.57 -22.57
C ILE A 497 -15.14 0.40 -23.65
N ASP A 498 -16.45 0.52 -23.86
CA ASP A 498 -17.02 1.47 -24.82
C ASP A 498 -16.66 2.91 -24.47
N ALA A 499 -16.73 3.28 -23.19
CA ALA A 499 -16.37 4.61 -22.73
C ALA A 499 -14.87 4.90 -22.92
N TYR A 500 -14.00 3.92 -22.66
CA TYR A 500 -12.55 4.01 -22.87
C TYR A 500 -12.22 4.16 -24.37
N ALA A 501 -12.80 3.29 -25.21
CA ALA A 501 -12.56 3.25 -26.64
C ALA A 501 -12.89 4.56 -27.35
N GLN A 502 -14.02 5.21 -26.99
CA GLN A 502 -14.41 6.51 -27.54
C GLN A 502 -13.32 7.60 -27.42
N HIS A 503 -12.37 7.46 -26.49
CA HIS A 503 -11.29 8.45 -26.28
C HIS A 503 -9.95 8.01 -26.85
N VAL A 504 -9.67 6.70 -26.87
CA VAL A 504 -8.46 6.16 -27.49
C VAL A 504 -8.55 6.16 -29.02
N GLU A 505 -9.76 6.04 -29.59
CA GLU A 505 -10.05 6.03 -31.04
C GLU A 505 -9.64 7.31 -31.80
N GLN A 506 -9.23 8.37 -31.11
CA GLN A 506 -8.72 9.58 -31.79
C GLN A 506 -7.38 9.35 -32.52
N ARG A 507 -6.70 8.21 -32.30
CA ARG A 507 -5.41 7.89 -32.94
C ARG A 507 -5.48 6.97 -34.16
N ASP A 508 -6.49 6.10 -34.31
CA ASP A 508 -6.63 5.23 -35.48
C ASP A 508 -8.08 4.71 -35.63
N ARG A 509 -8.82 5.22 -36.63
CA ARG A 509 -10.26 4.93 -36.84
C ARG A 509 -10.58 3.49 -37.27
N ASN A 510 -9.58 2.62 -37.38
CA ASN A 510 -9.73 1.26 -37.90
C ASN A 510 -9.64 0.17 -36.83
N ASN A 511 -9.37 0.52 -35.58
CA ASN A 511 -9.24 -0.45 -34.50
C ASN A 511 -10.63 -0.84 -33.98
N SER A 512 -10.89 -2.14 -33.85
CA SER A 512 -12.09 -2.63 -33.17
C SER A 512 -11.94 -2.51 -31.65
N LEU A 513 -13.04 -2.65 -30.90
CA LEU A 513 -13.00 -2.69 -29.43
C LEU A 513 -12.08 -3.80 -28.91
N TYR A 514 -12.09 -4.95 -29.59
CA TYR A 514 -11.19 -6.05 -29.31
C TYR A 514 -9.72 -5.62 -29.43
N ASP A 515 -9.36 -4.92 -30.51
CA ASP A 515 -7.98 -4.49 -30.73
C ASP A 515 -7.50 -3.49 -29.67
N ILE A 516 -8.40 -2.62 -29.20
CA ILE A 516 -8.12 -1.67 -28.12
C ILE A 516 -7.87 -2.41 -26.81
N VAL A 517 -8.75 -3.34 -26.44
CA VAL A 517 -8.64 -4.10 -25.18
C VAL A 517 -7.37 -4.95 -25.18
N VAL A 518 -7.06 -5.65 -26.27
CA VAL A 518 -5.83 -6.46 -26.38
C VAL A 518 -4.56 -5.60 -26.28
N ALA A 519 -4.55 -4.41 -26.88
CA ALA A 519 -3.37 -3.54 -26.81
C ALA A 519 -3.18 -2.90 -25.42
N SER A 520 -4.29 -2.66 -24.70
CA SER A 520 -4.27 -2.01 -23.40
C SER A 520 -4.02 -3.00 -22.26
N CYS A 521 -4.64 -4.17 -22.29
CA CYS A 521 -4.67 -5.09 -21.16
C CYS A 521 -3.55 -6.15 -21.15
N ASN A 522 -3.29 -6.71 -19.97
CA ASN A 522 -2.40 -7.86 -19.76
C ASN A 522 -3.15 -9.20 -19.94
N GLU A 523 -2.42 -10.33 -19.94
CA GLU A 523 -3.02 -11.66 -20.19
C GLU A 523 -4.01 -12.11 -19.09
N GLU A 524 -3.80 -11.68 -17.85
CA GLU A 524 -4.71 -12.01 -16.74
C GLU A 524 -6.07 -11.37 -16.96
N THR A 525 -6.10 -10.05 -17.20
CA THR A 525 -7.32 -9.31 -17.52
C THR A 525 -7.98 -9.83 -18.81
N LEU A 526 -7.19 -10.12 -19.85
CA LEU A 526 -7.72 -10.72 -21.09
C LEU A 526 -8.33 -12.10 -20.88
N THR A 527 -7.86 -12.86 -19.89
CA THR A 527 -8.46 -14.14 -19.53
C THR A 527 -9.78 -13.95 -18.80
N THR A 528 -9.81 -13.08 -17.80
CA THR A 528 -11.02 -12.73 -17.05
C THR A 528 -12.13 -12.20 -17.96
N LEU A 529 -11.81 -11.31 -18.92
CA LEU A 529 -12.78 -10.78 -19.88
C LEU A 529 -13.26 -11.84 -20.90
N ALA A 530 -12.44 -12.84 -21.20
CA ALA A 530 -12.79 -13.92 -22.12
C ALA A 530 -13.71 -14.98 -21.50
N ASP A 531 -13.70 -15.11 -20.17
CA ASP A 531 -14.58 -16.00 -19.42
C ASP A 531 -16.00 -15.41 -19.24
N ASP A 532 -16.19 -14.10 -19.44
CA ASP A 532 -17.52 -13.46 -19.49
C ASP A 532 -18.11 -13.48 -20.91
N ASP A 533 -19.11 -14.33 -21.14
CA ASP A 533 -19.75 -14.52 -22.44
C ASP A 533 -20.28 -13.20 -23.06
N ALA A 534 -20.81 -12.30 -22.22
CA ALA A 534 -21.37 -11.03 -22.69
C ALA A 534 -20.28 -10.09 -23.20
N THR A 535 -19.18 -9.95 -22.44
CA THR A 535 -18.02 -9.15 -22.81
C THR A 535 -17.31 -9.73 -24.03
N LEU A 536 -17.05 -11.04 -24.04
CA LEU A 536 -16.43 -11.71 -25.19
C LEU A 536 -17.28 -11.53 -26.46
N SER A 537 -18.60 -11.69 -26.35
CA SER A 537 -19.53 -11.45 -27.45
C SER A 537 -19.45 -10.01 -27.99
N HIS A 538 -19.37 -9.02 -27.09
CA HIS A 538 -19.28 -7.62 -27.48
C HIS A 538 -17.98 -7.30 -28.20
N LEU A 539 -16.85 -7.75 -27.65
CA LEU A 539 -15.53 -7.54 -28.24
C LEU A 539 -15.43 -8.21 -29.62
N TYR A 540 -15.87 -9.45 -29.74
CA TYR A 540 -15.74 -10.21 -30.98
C TYR A 540 -16.66 -9.68 -32.06
N ARG A 541 -17.90 -9.30 -31.73
CA ARG A 541 -18.81 -8.64 -32.71
C ARG A 541 -18.21 -7.35 -33.25
N SER A 542 -17.55 -6.56 -32.40
CA SER A 542 -16.85 -5.36 -32.86
C SER A 542 -15.73 -5.70 -33.87
N ALA A 543 -14.94 -6.74 -33.58
CA ALA A 543 -13.87 -7.21 -34.46
C ALA A 543 -14.37 -7.80 -35.79
N THR A 544 -15.49 -8.53 -35.76
CA THR A 544 -16.01 -9.30 -36.89
C THR A 544 -16.97 -8.53 -37.79
N ALA A 545 -17.54 -7.41 -37.32
CA ALA A 545 -18.62 -6.66 -37.98
C ALA A 545 -18.39 -6.42 -39.49
N SER A 546 -17.18 -5.99 -39.88
CA SER A 546 -16.84 -5.71 -41.28
C SER A 546 -16.81 -6.95 -42.18
N SER A 547 -16.62 -8.13 -41.59
CA SER A 547 -16.45 -9.41 -42.29
C SER A 547 -17.69 -10.31 -42.19
N GLN A 548 -18.65 -9.99 -41.31
CA GLN A 548 -19.88 -10.76 -41.12
C GLN A 548 -20.71 -10.99 -42.39
N PRO A 549 -20.91 -10.01 -43.29
CA PRO A 549 -21.69 -10.24 -44.52
C PRO A 549 -21.08 -11.35 -45.40
N TYR A 550 -19.75 -11.37 -45.51
CA TYR A 550 -19.01 -12.37 -46.29
C TYR A 550 -19.05 -13.74 -45.64
N LEU A 551 -18.94 -13.79 -44.31
CA LEU A 551 -19.06 -15.04 -43.56
C LEU A 551 -20.47 -15.63 -43.73
N HIS A 552 -21.51 -14.79 -43.65
CA HIS A 552 -22.89 -15.23 -43.85
C HIS A 552 -23.12 -15.81 -45.24
N GLU A 553 -22.58 -15.18 -46.29
CA GLU A 553 -22.67 -15.69 -47.66
C GLU A 553 -22.00 -17.07 -47.81
N LEU A 554 -20.85 -17.28 -47.17
CA LEU A 554 -20.16 -18.57 -47.17
C LEU A 554 -20.95 -19.66 -46.43
N LEU A 555 -21.55 -19.32 -45.29
CA LEU A 555 -22.35 -20.25 -44.50
C LEU A 555 -23.62 -20.70 -45.23
N LEU A 556 -24.22 -19.83 -46.05
CA LEU A 556 -25.41 -20.17 -46.85
C LEU A 556 -25.11 -21.11 -48.03
N SER A 557 -23.84 -21.31 -48.41
CA SER A 557 -23.49 -22.10 -49.59
C SER A 557 -22.10 -22.74 -49.47
N PRO A 558 -21.97 -23.81 -48.66
CA PRO A 558 -20.69 -24.40 -48.29
C PRO A 558 -20.07 -25.31 -49.38
N SER A 559 -20.38 -25.11 -50.67
CA SER A 559 -19.71 -25.87 -51.72
C SER A 559 -18.29 -25.34 -51.92
N ARG A 560 -17.30 -26.24 -51.88
CA ARG A 560 -15.87 -25.89 -52.01
C ARG A 560 -15.57 -24.97 -53.20
N GLU A 561 -16.16 -25.23 -54.37
CA GLU A 561 -16.00 -24.41 -55.58
C GLU A 561 -16.48 -22.97 -55.38
N ARG A 562 -17.59 -22.79 -54.65
CA ARG A 562 -18.15 -21.47 -54.37
C ARG A 562 -17.37 -20.75 -53.27
N VAL A 563 -16.90 -21.47 -52.25
CA VAL A 563 -16.00 -20.92 -51.22
C VAL A 563 -14.75 -20.33 -51.88
N LEU A 564 -14.08 -21.09 -52.76
CA LEU A 564 -12.90 -20.62 -53.48
C LEU A 564 -13.20 -19.41 -54.38
N ALA A 565 -14.31 -19.44 -55.10
CA ALA A 565 -14.74 -18.32 -55.94
C ALA A 565 -14.98 -17.05 -55.13
N LEU A 566 -15.68 -17.16 -54.00
CA LEU A 566 -15.97 -16.03 -53.10
C LEU A 566 -14.69 -15.49 -52.45
N LEU A 567 -13.78 -16.35 -51.98
CA LEU A 567 -12.50 -15.91 -51.43
C LEU A 567 -11.67 -15.13 -52.45
N SER A 568 -11.73 -15.50 -53.73
CA SER A 568 -10.97 -14.82 -54.78
C SER A 568 -11.43 -13.38 -55.04
N THR A 569 -12.69 -13.05 -54.74
CA THR A 569 -13.30 -11.73 -54.96
C THR A 569 -13.31 -10.83 -53.73
N MET A 570 -13.02 -11.38 -52.53
CA MET A 570 -13.00 -10.62 -51.28
C MET A 570 -11.79 -9.67 -51.17
N PRO A 571 -11.95 -8.51 -50.50
CA PRO A 571 -10.82 -7.65 -50.14
C PRO A 571 -9.76 -8.42 -49.35
N PRO A 572 -8.45 -8.23 -49.61
CA PRO A 572 -7.39 -8.96 -48.92
C PRO A 572 -7.47 -8.92 -47.39
N PRO A 573 -7.80 -7.78 -46.72
CA PRO A 573 -7.92 -7.74 -45.26
C PRO A 573 -9.02 -8.66 -44.72
N VAL A 574 -10.17 -8.71 -45.40
CA VAL A 574 -11.32 -9.55 -45.04
C VAL A 574 -10.97 -11.02 -45.30
N ARG A 575 -10.50 -11.32 -46.52
CA ARG A 575 -10.11 -12.67 -46.93
C ARG A 575 -9.11 -13.32 -45.98
N ASN A 576 -8.06 -12.59 -45.60
CA ASN A 576 -7.00 -13.14 -44.76
C ASN A 576 -7.48 -13.43 -43.32
N ARG A 577 -8.52 -12.73 -42.85
CA ARG A 577 -9.06 -12.85 -41.48
C ARG A 577 -10.27 -13.78 -41.39
N LEU A 578 -10.80 -14.28 -42.50
CA LEU A 578 -12.07 -15.03 -42.50
C LEU A 578 -12.08 -16.26 -41.60
N LEU A 579 -10.95 -16.97 -41.49
CA LEU A 579 -10.82 -18.11 -40.59
C LEU A 579 -10.86 -17.66 -39.11
N HIS A 580 -10.22 -16.53 -38.78
CA HIS A 580 -10.37 -15.92 -37.45
C HIS A 580 -11.81 -15.54 -37.15
N VAL A 581 -12.47 -14.87 -38.09
CA VAL A 581 -13.85 -14.42 -37.95
C VAL A 581 -14.78 -15.60 -37.71
N LEU A 582 -14.66 -16.68 -38.47
CA LEU A 582 -15.45 -17.89 -38.26
C LEU A 582 -15.20 -18.51 -36.87
N LEU A 583 -13.94 -18.60 -36.42
CA LEU A 583 -13.61 -19.12 -35.09
C LEU A 583 -14.14 -18.22 -33.96
N MET A 584 -14.03 -16.90 -34.10
CA MET A 584 -14.60 -15.93 -33.16
C MET A 584 -16.13 -16.08 -33.06
N GLU A 585 -16.82 -16.19 -34.20
CA GLU A 585 -18.29 -16.33 -34.24
C GLU A 585 -18.77 -17.68 -33.68
N ILE A 586 -17.98 -18.75 -33.82
CA ILE A 586 -18.23 -20.02 -33.12
C ILE A 586 -18.00 -19.86 -31.62
N ALA A 587 -16.92 -19.16 -31.22
CA ALA A 587 -16.55 -19.00 -29.82
C ALA A 587 -17.66 -18.32 -29.01
N ILE A 588 -18.33 -17.32 -29.60
CA ILE A 588 -19.46 -16.59 -29.00
C ILE A 588 -20.83 -17.22 -29.28
N GLY A 589 -20.87 -18.42 -29.86
CA GLY A 589 -22.09 -19.18 -30.15
C GLY A 589 -22.98 -18.61 -31.26
N ALA A 590 -22.53 -17.59 -32.00
CA ALA A 590 -23.27 -17.02 -33.13
C ALA A 590 -23.31 -17.99 -34.34
N VAL A 591 -22.27 -18.80 -34.51
CA VAL A 591 -22.24 -19.91 -35.47
C VAL A 591 -22.23 -21.24 -34.70
N ARG A 592 -23.21 -22.10 -34.97
CA ARG A 592 -23.29 -23.39 -34.29
C ARG A 592 -22.18 -24.34 -34.76
N PRO A 593 -21.51 -25.05 -33.84
CA PRO A 593 -20.62 -26.14 -34.20
C PRO A 593 -21.44 -27.26 -34.88
N GLY A 594 -21.02 -27.69 -36.06
CA GLY A 594 -21.76 -28.68 -36.85
C GLY A 594 -21.02 -29.11 -38.11
N LYS A 595 -21.63 -30.01 -38.88
CA LYS A 595 -21.03 -30.56 -40.11
C LYS A 595 -20.73 -29.46 -41.14
N GLU A 596 -21.61 -28.48 -41.26
CA GLU A 596 -21.47 -27.37 -42.21
C GLU A 596 -20.31 -26.44 -41.85
N SER A 597 -20.23 -25.99 -40.59
CA SER A 597 -19.11 -25.16 -40.11
C SER A 597 -17.79 -25.92 -40.12
N ALA A 598 -17.77 -27.22 -39.80
CA ALA A 598 -16.57 -28.06 -39.92
C ALA A 598 -16.09 -28.21 -41.38
N THR A 599 -17.01 -28.36 -42.33
CA THR A 599 -16.69 -28.43 -43.77
C THR A 599 -16.11 -27.11 -44.25
N LEU A 600 -16.73 -25.98 -43.86
CA LEU A 600 -16.22 -24.65 -44.19
C LEU A 600 -14.84 -24.39 -43.59
N ILE A 601 -14.59 -24.79 -42.33
CA ILE A 601 -13.27 -24.69 -41.69
C ILE A 601 -12.24 -25.47 -42.50
N ALA A 602 -12.54 -26.72 -42.90
CA ALA A 602 -11.62 -27.53 -43.70
C ALA A 602 -11.31 -26.88 -45.06
N ASP A 603 -12.33 -26.35 -45.75
CA ASP A 603 -12.16 -25.65 -47.02
C ASP A 603 -11.30 -24.38 -46.86
N LEU A 604 -11.57 -23.55 -45.84
CA LEU A 604 -10.78 -22.36 -45.51
C LEU A 604 -9.33 -22.71 -45.14
N CYS A 605 -9.12 -23.80 -44.40
CA CYS A 605 -7.79 -24.29 -44.05
C CYS A 605 -7.01 -24.87 -45.25
N SER A 606 -7.69 -25.22 -46.34
CA SER A 606 -7.05 -25.69 -47.58
C SER A 606 -6.75 -24.56 -48.57
N PHE A 607 -7.30 -23.35 -48.34
CA PHE A 607 -7.20 -22.22 -49.26
C PHE A 607 -5.76 -21.72 -49.41
N GLU A 608 -5.28 -21.61 -50.66
CA GLU A 608 -3.90 -21.19 -51.00
C GLU A 608 -2.86 -21.96 -50.20
N ASN A 609 -2.97 -23.29 -50.25
CA ASN A 609 -2.17 -24.21 -49.45
C ASN A 609 -2.32 -24.02 -47.95
N GLY A 610 -3.37 -23.34 -47.47
CA GLY A 610 -3.71 -23.11 -46.07
C GLY A 610 -3.21 -21.79 -45.50
N ARG A 611 -3.02 -20.79 -46.37
CA ARG A 611 -2.44 -19.48 -46.03
C ARG A 611 -3.11 -18.85 -44.80
N LEU A 612 -4.42 -19.07 -44.66
CA LEU A 612 -5.24 -18.52 -43.58
C LEU A 612 -4.85 -19.04 -42.20
N LEU A 613 -4.24 -20.23 -42.09
CA LEU A 613 -3.75 -20.78 -40.83
C LEU A 613 -2.53 -20.02 -40.29
N ARG A 614 -1.79 -19.31 -41.15
CA ARG A 614 -0.62 -18.51 -40.80
C ARG A 614 -0.94 -17.03 -40.59
N THR A 615 -2.16 -16.60 -40.92
CA THR A 615 -2.54 -15.21 -40.69
C THR A 615 -2.51 -14.94 -39.19
N GLN A 616 -1.78 -13.91 -38.78
CA GLN A 616 -1.85 -13.39 -37.42
C GLN A 616 -2.90 -12.28 -37.37
N TRP A 617 -3.71 -12.28 -36.33
CA TRP A 617 -4.58 -11.15 -36.05
C TRP A 617 -3.72 -9.97 -35.54
N PRO A 618 -3.88 -8.73 -36.02
CA PRO A 618 -2.88 -7.69 -35.80
C PRO A 618 -2.64 -7.29 -34.34
N SER A 619 -3.68 -7.29 -33.51
CA SER A 619 -3.62 -6.77 -32.14
C SER A 619 -3.00 -7.74 -31.14
N ASP A 620 -3.30 -9.04 -31.25
CA ASP A 620 -2.75 -10.08 -30.36
C ASP A 620 -1.59 -10.86 -31.00
N GLY A 621 -1.45 -10.84 -32.33
CA GLY A 621 -0.50 -11.69 -33.05
C GLY A 621 -0.94 -13.16 -33.12
N TRP A 622 -2.18 -13.48 -32.73
CA TRP A 622 -2.67 -14.85 -32.66
C TRP A 622 -2.96 -15.40 -34.05
N THR A 623 -2.56 -16.64 -34.29
CA THR A 623 -3.03 -17.44 -35.44
C THR A 623 -4.38 -18.10 -35.12
N PRO A 624 -5.09 -18.69 -36.10
CA PRO A 624 -6.30 -19.48 -35.84
C PRO A 624 -6.07 -20.62 -34.85
N LEU A 625 -4.86 -21.18 -34.81
CA LEU A 625 -4.50 -22.23 -33.86
C LEU A 625 -4.38 -21.70 -32.43
N HIS A 626 -3.76 -20.52 -32.22
CA HIS A 626 -3.73 -19.83 -30.92
C HIS A 626 -5.15 -19.54 -30.41
N ARG A 627 -6.03 -19.05 -31.30
CA ARG A 627 -7.41 -18.77 -30.94
C ARG A 627 -8.19 -20.03 -30.57
N ALA A 628 -7.98 -21.12 -31.32
CA ALA A 628 -8.66 -22.38 -31.04
C ALA A 628 -8.28 -22.97 -29.67
N ILE A 629 -7.04 -22.78 -29.19
CA ILE A 629 -6.62 -23.24 -27.86
C ILE A 629 -7.04 -22.30 -26.73
N ALA A 630 -7.11 -20.99 -27.01
CA ALA A 630 -7.50 -20.00 -26.01
C ALA A 630 -8.96 -20.12 -25.57
N HIS A 631 -9.86 -20.67 -26.41
CA HIS A 631 -11.30 -20.75 -26.12
C HIS A 631 -11.79 -22.19 -25.97
N PRO A 632 -12.38 -22.56 -24.82
CA PRO A 632 -12.91 -23.92 -24.58
C PRO A 632 -13.91 -24.39 -25.64
N SER A 633 -14.75 -23.50 -26.13
CA SER A 633 -15.74 -23.78 -27.18
C SER A 633 -15.12 -24.17 -28.51
N LEU A 634 -13.83 -23.91 -28.74
CA LEU A 634 -13.10 -24.26 -29.95
C LEU A 634 -12.18 -25.48 -29.80
N HIS A 635 -12.01 -26.02 -28.58
CA HIS A 635 -11.07 -27.12 -28.31
C HIS A 635 -11.32 -28.36 -29.17
N TYR A 636 -12.58 -28.65 -29.49
CA TYR A 636 -12.97 -29.77 -30.37
C TYR A 636 -12.40 -29.67 -31.79
N LEU A 637 -12.04 -28.46 -32.24
CA LEU A 637 -11.47 -28.21 -33.58
C LEU A 637 -9.97 -28.44 -33.63
N ILE A 638 -9.27 -28.40 -32.49
CA ILE A 638 -7.80 -28.46 -32.44
C ILE A 638 -7.25 -29.72 -33.12
N PRO A 639 -7.76 -30.95 -32.86
CA PRO A 639 -7.27 -32.14 -33.56
C PRO A 639 -7.42 -32.05 -35.08
N SER A 640 -8.50 -31.43 -35.56
CA SER A 640 -8.76 -31.27 -36.99
C SER A 640 -7.83 -30.22 -37.61
N LEU A 641 -7.62 -29.10 -36.92
CA LEU A 641 -6.68 -28.06 -37.35
C LEU A 641 -5.25 -28.59 -37.39
N VAL A 642 -4.80 -29.32 -36.36
CA VAL A 642 -3.45 -29.92 -36.33
C VAL A 642 -3.26 -30.95 -37.44
N ARG A 643 -4.23 -31.83 -37.68
CA ARG A 643 -4.17 -32.80 -38.81
C ARG A 643 -4.12 -32.10 -40.17
N LEU A 644 -4.89 -31.03 -40.35
CA LEU A 644 -4.85 -30.21 -41.57
C LEU A 644 -3.49 -29.53 -41.75
N VAL A 645 -2.91 -29.00 -40.66
CA VAL A 645 -1.56 -28.43 -40.69
C VAL A 645 -0.52 -29.49 -41.05
N VAL A 646 -0.57 -30.66 -40.44
CA VAL A 646 0.33 -31.79 -40.77
C VAL A 646 0.24 -32.21 -42.23
N THR A 647 -0.97 -32.28 -42.77
CA THR A 647 -1.18 -32.81 -44.13
C THR A 647 -0.83 -31.81 -45.23
N VAL A 648 -0.86 -30.52 -44.92
CA VAL A 648 -0.70 -29.45 -45.92
C VAL A 648 0.63 -28.70 -45.74
N TYR A 649 1.29 -28.80 -44.57
CA TYR A 649 2.41 -27.92 -44.18
C TYR A 649 3.49 -28.55 -43.29
N ASP A 650 4.59 -27.79 -43.12
CA ASP A 650 5.48 -27.95 -41.98
C ASP A 650 4.80 -27.44 -40.70
N LEU A 651 4.35 -28.39 -39.86
CA LEU A 651 3.75 -28.15 -38.56
C LEU A 651 4.67 -27.33 -37.64
N TYR A 652 5.99 -27.45 -37.83
CA TYR A 652 6.97 -26.71 -37.05
C TYR A 652 6.84 -25.20 -37.24
N ASP A 653 6.70 -24.71 -38.48
CA ASP A 653 6.55 -23.26 -38.73
C ASP A 653 5.35 -22.66 -37.99
N LEU A 654 4.25 -23.42 -37.85
CA LEU A 654 2.99 -22.90 -37.33
C LEU A 654 2.89 -22.97 -35.80
N LEU A 655 3.46 -24.01 -35.18
CA LEU A 655 3.52 -24.15 -33.73
C LEU A 655 4.46 -23.14 -33.07
N PHE A 656 5.44 -22.63 -33.83
CA PHE A 656 6.45 -21.68 -33.35
C PHE A 656 6.18 -20.23 -33.77
N VAL A 657 5.04 -19.95 -34.42
CA VAL A 657 4.60 -18.56 -34.61
C VAL A 657 4.45 -17.92 -33.23
N ARG A 658 5.14 -16.80 -33.03
CA ARG A 658 5.07 -16.02 -31.79
C ARG A 658 3.99 -14.96 -31.91
N ASP A 659 3.17 -14.85 -30.88
CA ASP A 659 2.23 -13.75 -30.71
C ASP A 659 2.95 -12.44 -30.35
N ASN A 660 2.19 -11.37 -30.14
CA ASN A 660 2.77 -10.05 -29.81
C ASN A 660 3.49 -10.04 -28.45
N ASN A 661 3.23 -11.01 -27.57
CA ASN A 661 3.86 -11.20 -26.28
C ASN A 661 5.01 -12.23 -26.34
N CYS A 662 5.47 -12.58 -27.55
CA CYS A 662 6.48 -13.62 -27.81
C CYS A 662 6.08 -15.05 -27.40
N GLY A 663 4.82 -15.27 -27.03
CA GLY A 663 4.25 -16.58 -26.70
C GLY A 663 3.98 -17.39 -27.95
N THR A 664 4.35 -18.68 -27.94
CA THR A 664 3.91 -19.62 -28.97
C THR A 664 2.56 -20.23 -28.61
N PHE A 665 2.00 -21.04 -29.51
CA PHE A 665 0.77 -21.80 -29.28
C PHE A 665 0.77 -22.53 -27.93
N LEU A 666 1.89 -23.18 -27.58
CA LEU A 666 2.04 -23.91 -26.33
C LEU A 666 2.11 -22.98 -25.11
N HIS A 667 2.71 -21.80 -25.26
CA HIS A 667 2.76 -20.81 -24.17
C HIS A 667 1.36 -20.30 -23.84
N VAL A 668 0.56 -19.95 -24.85
CA VAL A 668 -0.85 -19.55 -24.67
C VAL A 668 -1.66 -20.67 -24.02
N ALA A 669 -1.44 -21.91 -24.46
CA ALA A 669 -2.05 -23.10 -23.88
C ALA A 669 -1.74 -23.21 -22.38
N ILE A 670 -0.46 -23.13 -22.01
CA ILE A 670 0.01 -23.24 -20.61
C ILE A 670 -0.52 -22.08 -19.77
N ALA A 671 -0.46 -20.84 -20.27
CA ALA A 671 -0.94 -19.66 -19.57
C ALA A 671 -2.43 -19.79 -19.23
N ARG A 672 -3.27 -20.16 -20.21
CA ARG A 672 -4.71 -20.35 -20.01
C ARG A 672 -5.00 -21.49 -19.04
N ARG A 673 -4.25 -22.60 -19.11
CA ARG A 673 -4.35 -23.69 -18.14
C ARG A 673 -4.03 -23.24 -16.72
N ALA A 674 -2.96 -22.47 -16.54
CA ALA A 674 -2.54 -21.98 -15.23
C ALA A 674 -3.58 -21.03 -14.61
N VAL A 675 -4.16 -20.14 -15.41
CA VAL A 675 -5.23 -19.24 -14.96
C VAL A 675 -6.51 -20.02 -14.63
N HIS A 676 -6.96 -20.95 -15.47
CA HIS A 676 -8.12 -21.80 -15.15
C HIS A 676 -7.92 -22.66 -13.89
N PHE A 677 -6.69 -23.10 -13.61
CA PHE A 677 -6.37 -23.82 -12.39
C PHE A 677 -6.44 -22.91 -11.15
N LYS A 678 -6.02 -21.65 -11.25
CA LYS A 678 -6.20 -20.64 -10.20
C LYS A 678 -7.68 -20.31 -9.94
N LEU A 679 -8.52 -20.40 -10.98
CA LEU A 679 -9.96 -20.13 -10.93
C LEU A 679 -10.82 -21.37 -10.61
N ASP A 680 -10.22 -22.50 -10.23
CA ASP A 680 -10.89 -23.75 -9.84
C ASP A 680 -11.80 -24.38 -10.95
N VAL A 681 -11.48 -24.14 -12.22
CA VAL A 681 -12.22 -24.67 -13.38
C VAL A 681 -11.69 -26.06 -13.76
N HIS A 682 -12.58 -27.05 -13.92
CA HIS A 682 -12.24 -28.47 -14.10
C HIS A 682 -11.30 -28.73 -15.31
N PRO A 683 -10.10 -29.32 -15.14
CA PRO A 683 -9.04 -29.37 -16.16
C PRO A 683 -9.19 -30.46 -17.25
N SER A 684 -10.26 -31.25 -17.25
CA SER A 684 -10.38 -32.46 -18.08
C SER A 684 -10.43 -32.24 -19.60
N PRO A 685 -11.07 -31.20 -20.16
CA PRO A 685 -11.10 -31.00 -21.62
C PRO A 685 -9.73 -30.61 -22.16
N PHE A 686 -8.99 -29.83 -21.38
CA PHE A 686 -7.69 -29.28 -21.78
C PHE A 686 -6.59 -30.34 -21.77
N GLN A 687 -6.58 -31.24 -20.76
CA GLN A 687 -5.62 -32.35 -20.72
C GLN A 687 -5.77 -33.27 -21.93
N HIS A 688 -7.00 -33.58 -22.35
CA HIS A 688 -7.25 -34.38 -23.55
C HIS A 688 -6.75 -33.72 -24.84
N VAL A 689 -6.80 -32.38 -24.94
CA VAL A 689 -6.24 -31.64 -26.08
C VAL A 689 -4.72 -31.76 -26.10
N VAL A 690 -4.06 -31.57 -24.95
CA VAL A 690 -2.60 -31.70 -24.84
C VAL A 690 -2.15 -33.11 -25.18
N ASP A 691 -2.78 -34.13 -24.60
CA ASP A 691 -2.47 -35.54 -24.84
C ASP A 691 -2.64 -35.88 -26.34
N HIS A 692 -3.72 -35.42 -26.96
CA HIS A 692 -3.97 -35.66 -28.38
C HIS A 692 -3.01 -34.90 -29.31
N VAL A 693 -2.53 -33.70 -28.92
CA VAL A 693 -1.49 -32.98 -29.67
C VAL A 693 -0.16 -33.72 -29.56
N VAL A 694 0.20 -34.23 -28.38
CA VAL A 694 1.39 -35.06 -28.16
C VAL A 694 1.31 -36.37 -28.96
N ASP A 695 0.17 -37.05 -28.96
CA ASP A 695 -0.06 -38.28 -29.73
C ASP A 695 0.03 -38.03 -31.25
N LEU A 696 -0.50 -36.90 -31.74
CA LEU A 696 -0.36 -36.51 -33.14
C LEU A 696 1.09 -36.17 -33.51
N LEU A 697 1.79 -35.44 -32.64
CA LEU A 697 3.21 -35.11 -32.84
C LEU A 697 4.10 -36.35 -32.84
N THR A 698 3.75 -37.38 -32.04
CA THR A 698 4.50 -38.63 -31.97
C THR A 698 4.12 -39.62 -33.07
N GLY A 699 2.89 -39.58 -33.60
CA GLY A 699 2.40 -40.48 -34.65
C GLY A 699 2.65 -40.03 -36.09
N VAL A 700 2.91 -38.74 -36.33
CA VAL A 700 3.14 -38.15 -37.67
C VAL A 700 4.62 -38.16 -38.07
N VAL A 701 5.51 -38.32 -37.10
CA VAL A 701 6.94 -38.37 -37.32
C VAL A 701 7.32 -39.70 -37.96
N ASP A 702 7.80 -39.64 -39.21
CA ASP A 702 8.49 -40.74 -39.88
C ASP A 702 9.47 -41.41 -38.89
N PRO A 703 9.44 -42.75 -38.66
CA PRO A 703 10.29 -43.41 -37.67
C PRO A 703 11.80 -43.18 -37.86
N SER A 704 12.23 -42.60 -38.98
CA SER A 704 13.60 -42.11 -39.24
C SER A 704 13.91 -40.68 -38.80
N LEU A 705 12.92 -39.85 -38.47
CA LEU A 705 13.08 -38.45 -38.05
C LEU A 705 12.75 -38.31 -36.57
N THR A 706 13.48 -38.97 -35.68
CA THR A 706 13.25 -38.87 -34.22
C THR A 706 13.30 -37.41 -33.75
N VAL A 707 12.14 -36.76 -33.58
CA VAL A 707 12.01 -35.63 -32.66
C VAL A 707 12.10 -36.26 -31.28
N PRO A 708 13.18 -36.05 -30.51
CA PRO A 708 13.32 -36.68 -29.22
C PRO A 708 12.15 -36.24 -28.33
N VAL A 709 11.53 -37.15 -27.60
CA VAL A 709 10.60 -36.80 -26.50
C VAL A 709 11.29 -35.83 -25.53
N SER A 710 12.62 -35.88 -25.42
CA SER A 710 13.41 -34.90 -24.70
C SER A 710 13.36 -33.49 -25.29
N ALA A 711 13.13 -33.27 -26.59
CA ALA A 711 12.96 -31.93 -27.17
C ALA A 711 11.57 -31.33 -26.88
N ILE A 712 10.53 -32.18 -26.83
CA ILE A 712 9.19 -31.79 -26.36
C ILE A 712 9.21 -31.52 -24.85
N ASN A 713 9.90 -32.36 -24.08
CA ASN A 713 10.13 -32.12 -22.65
C ASN A 713 11.04 -30.91 -22.42
N SER A 714 12.07 -30.68 -23.23
CA SER A 714 12.89 -29.46 -23.19
C SER A 714 12.14 -28.21 -23.69
N LEU A 715 11.06 -28.34 -24.46
CA LEU A 715 10.12 -27.25 -24.76
C LEU A 715 9.22 -26.93 -23.57
N LEU A 716 8.88 -27.94 -22.76
CA LEU A 716 8.20 -27.78 -21.46
C LEU A 716 9.17 -27.35 -20.34
N GLU A 717 10.48 -27.56 -20.51
CA GLU A 717 11.56 -27.31 -19.54
C GLU A 717 12.56 -26.21 -19.99
N CYS A 718 12.27 -25.43 -21.04
CA CYS A 718 13.23 -24.50 -21.65
C CYS A 718 13.68 -23.40 -20.64
N PRO A 719 14.96 -22.98 -20.62
CA PRO A 719 15.59 -22.29 -19.49
C PRO A 719 15.37 -20.77 -19.43
N ASP A 720 14.77 -20.18 -20.46
CA ASP A 720 14.24 -18.82 -20.38
C ASP A 720 12.89 -18.89 -19.68
N ARG A 721 12.92 -19.21 -18.37
CA ARG A 721 11.81 -18.87 -17.49
C ARG A 721 11.56 -17.37 -17.72
N PRO A 722 10.35 -16.91 -18.12
CA PRO A 722 9.81 -15.80 -17.36
C PRO A 722 9.78 -16.37 -15.96
N GLU A 723 10.75 -15.94 -15.18
CA GLU A 723 10.86 -16.23 -13.76
C GLU A 723 9.47 -16.47 -13.20
N MET A 724 9.19 -17.67 -12.66
CA MET A 724 7.94 -17.89 -11.94
C MET A 724 7.88 -17.00 -10.67
N SER A 725 8.92 -16.18 -10.42
CA SER A 725 8.89 -14.97 -9.59
C SER A 725 7.91 -13.90 -10.10
N CYS A 726 7.58 -13.83 -11.39
CA CYS A 726 6.53 -12.94 -11.91
C CYS A 726 5.11 -13.43 -11.59
N LEU A 727 4.94 -14.63 -11.04
CA LEU A 727 3.68 -15.15 -10.50
C LEU A 727 3.72 -15.36 -8.98
N LYS A 728 4.84 -15.00 -8.33
CA LYS A 728 4.96 -14.88 -6.87
C LYS A 728 5.00 -13.44 -6.35
N HIS A 729 5.06 -12.44 -7.22
CA HIS A 729 4.62 -11.07 -6.90
C HIS A 729 3.28 -10.77 -7.58
N VAL A 730 2.25 -11.50 -7.14
CA VAL A 730 0.99 -10.80 -6.83
C VAL A 730 1.15 -10.44 -5.36
N ASP A 731 1.91 -9.38 -5.12
CA ASP A 731 1.69 -8.59 -3.91
C ASP A 731 0.28 -8.04 -4.06
N CYS A 732 -0.63 -8.50 -3.20
CA CYS A 732 -1.68 -7.62 -2.73
C CYS A 732 -0.96 -6.34 -2.28
N GLY A 733 -1.22 -5.22 -2.96
CA GLY A 733 -0.45 -4.00 -2.74
C GLY A 733 -0.45 -3.58 -1.28
N HIS A 734 0.66 -3.80 -0.59
CA HIS A 734 1.15 -2.97 0.51
C HIS A 734 2.55 -2.51 0.12
N ALA A 735 2.74 -1.20 0.17
CA ALA A 735 3.94 -0.55 -0.34
C ALA A 735 5.10 -0.66 0.66
N GLY A 736 6.22 -1.21 0.20
CA GLY A 736 7.57 -0.89 0.68
C GLY A 736 8.13 -1.80 1.77
N VAL A 737 9.13 -2.60 1.42
CA VAL A 737 10.50 -2.56 2.01
C VAL A 737 11.43 -3.29 1.03
N SER A 738 12.53 -2.62 0.69
CA SER A 738 13.65 -3.15 -0.07
C SER A 738 14.61 -3.91 0.84
N ASP A 739 15.04 -5.11 0.47
CA ASP A 739 16.33 -5.62 0.96
C ASP A 739 17.03 -6.54 -0.05
N SER A 740 18.33 -6.35 -0.12
CA SER A 740 19.27 -6.97 -1.04
C SER A 740 20.35 -7.69 -0.23
N HIS A 741 20.65 -8.97 -0.51
CA HIS A 741 22.01 -9.54 -0.43
C HIS A 741 22.12 -11.02 -0.89
N PRO A 742 23.36 -11.56 -1.11
CA PRO A 742 23.67 -12.53 -2.15
C PRO A 742 24.01 -13.96 -1.67
N ASP A 743 23.97 -14.87 -2.65
CA ASP A 743 24.76 -16.11 -2.87
C ASP A 743 24.99 -17.19 -1.79
N SER A 744 24.58 -18.41 -2.21
CA SER A 744 25.31 -19.69 -2.18
C SER A 744 25.30 -20.57 -0.91
N GLY A 745 24.94 -21.86 -1.09
CA GLY A 745 25.23 -22.92 -0.10
C GLY A 745 24.35 -24.16 -0.19
N SER A 746 24.88 -25.22 -0.79
CA SER A 746 24.35 -26.58 -0.96
C SER A 746 23.86 -27.33 0.31
N GLY A 747 22.89 -28.23 0.14
CA GLY A 747 22.71 -29.39 1.03
C GLY A 747 21.32 -30.03 0.95
N GLY A 748 21.19 -31.14 0.21
CA GLY A 748 19.94 -31.92 0.16
C GLY A 748 19.72 -32.81 1.37
N ILE A 749 18.46 -33.23 1.59
CA ILE A 749 18.02 -34.54 2.10
C ILE A 749 16.50 -34.63 1.88
N THR A 750 16.08 -35.80 1.38
CA THR A 750 14.72 -36.23 1.08
C THR A 750 13.86 -36.46 2.34
N GLY A 751 12.61 -35.99 2.33
CA GLY A 751 11.59 -36.34 3.32
C GLY A 751 10.18 -36.25 2.76
N ASN A 752 9.55 -37.41 2.52
CA ASN A 752 8.14 -37.53 2.19
C ASN A 752 7.27 -37.00 3.34
N VAL A 753 6.34 -36.08 3.05
CA VAL A 753 5.26 -35.71 3.97
C VAL A 753 3.92 -35.85 3.25
N ILE A 754 3.06 -36.63 3.88
CA ILE A 754 1.68 -36.94 3.50
C ILE A 754 0.81 -35.73 3.84
N CYS A 755 0.08 -35.19 2.86
CA CYS A 755 -0.90 -34.12 3.09
C CYS A 755 -2.24 -34.72 3.56
N ASP A 756 -2.57 -34.52 4.83
CA ASP A 756 -3.92 -34.72 5.38
C ASP A 756 -4.79 -33.50 5.06
N THR A 757 -5.85 -33.71 4.28
CA THR A 757 -6.86 -32.71 3.93
C THR A 757 -7.84 -32.51 5.09
N LYS A 758 -7.83 -31.35 5.75
CA LYS A 758 -8.91 -30.91 6.66
C LYS A 758 -10.08 -30.33 5.87
N LYS A 759 -11.28 -30.85 6.16
CA LYS A 759 -12.59 -30.37 5.68
C LYS A 759 -12.95 -29.01 6.30
N PRO A 760 -13.67 -28.12 5.58
CA PRO A 760 -14.42 -27.04 6.21
C PRO A 760 -15.81 -27.51 6.67
N SER A 761 -16.23 -26.97 7.81
CA SER A 761 -17.51 -27.18 8.48
C SER A 761 -18.65 -26.33 7.91
N ASN A 762 -19.86 -26.91 7.95
CA ASN A 762 -21.16 -26.42 7.46
C ASN A 762 -21.55 -24.96 7.81
N PRO A 763 -22.36 -24.30 6.96
CA PRO A 763 -23.16 -23.14 7.34
C PRO A 763 -24.53 -23.55 7.95
N LEU A 764 -24.99 -22.73 8.88
CA LEU A 764 -26.23 -22.87 9.65
C LEU A 764 -27.49 -22.59 8.80
N ARG A 765 -28.48 -23.47 9.01
CA ARG A 765 -29.89 -23.41 8.56
C ARG A 765 -30.59 -22.14 9.06
N THR A 766 -31.26 -21.42 8.17
CA THR A 766 -32.43 -20.57 8.50
C THR A 766 -33.71 -21.31 8.11
N GLY A 767 -34.65 -21.37 9.05
CA GLY A 767 -35.89 -22.14 8.97
C GLY A 767 -37.02 -21.38 8.28
N HIS A 768 -37.80 -22.13 7.49
CA HIS A 768 -39.12 -21.79 7.00
C HIS A 768 -40.18 -21.82 8.12
N VAL A 769 -40.96 -20.75 8.23
CA VAL A 769 -42.36 -20.69 8.71
C VAL A 769 -42.95 -19.48 7.98
N GLY A 770 -44.11 -19.45 7.32
CA GLY A 770 -45.25 -20.35 7.14
C GLY A 770 -46.37 -19.43 6.66
N THR A 771 -46.91 -19.66 5.46
CA THR A 771 -48.00 -18.89 4.86
C THR A 771 -49.35 -19.55 5.13
N GLU A 772 -50.29 -18.85 5.76
CA GLU A 772 -51.74 -19.14 5.69
C GLU A 772 -52.59 -17.86 5.54
N ILE A 773 -53.06 -17.67 4.31
CA ILE A 773 -54.36 -17.26 3.76
C ILE A 773 -55.48 -16.79 4.73
N LEU A 774 -56.10 -15.63 4.41
CA LEU A 774 -57.56 -15.33 4.27
C LEU A 774 -57.73 -13.79 4.16
N ASP A 775 -58.06 -13.19 3.01
CA ASP A 775 -59.37 -13.03 2.33
C ASP A 775 -60.33 -11.98 2.93
N ARG A 776 -60.88 -11.13 2.03
CA ARG A 776 -61.95 -10.09 2.17
C ARG A 776 -61.59 -8.79 2.91
N GLY A 777 -61.95 -7.58 2.49
CA GLY A 777 -62.83 -7.10 1.42
C GLY A 777 -63.51 -5.79 1.85
N SER A 778 -63.45 -4.77 0.98
CA SER A 778 -64.46 -3.71 0.74
C SER A 778 -64.80 -2.60 1.75
N ARG A 779 -64.86 -1.38 1.16
CA ARG A 779 -65.71 -0.19 1.43
C ARG A 779 -65.39 0.65 2.68
N ALA A 780 -65.04 1.94 2.56
CA ALA A 780 -65.72 3.12 2.01
C ALA A 780 -66.61 3.86 3.03
N GLU A 781 -66.43 5.19 3.03
CA GLU A 781 -67.29 6.28 3.52
C GLU A 781 -67.22 6.76 4.98
N ASP A 782 -66.72 7.98 5.09
CA ASP A 782 -67.41 9.19 5.58
C ASP A 782 -67.16 9.80 6.98
N ALA A 783 -66.71 11.05 6.88
CA ALA A 783 -67.20 12.28 7.52
C ALA A 783 -66.89 12.57 9.01
N GLY A 784 -66.25 13.73 9.21
CA GLY A 784 -66.72 14.66 10.25
C GLY A 784 -65.70 15.61 10.89
N ARG A 785 -65.73 16.89 10.44
CA ARG A 785 -65.68 18.15 11.22
C ARG A 785 -64.36 18.54 11.94
N SER A 786 -63.76 19.69 11.55
CA SER A 786 -63.90 21.04 12.18
C SER A 786 -62.83 21.27 13.28
N SER A 787 -62.08 22.36 13.42
CA SER A 787 -62.01 23.70 12.80
C SER A 787 -60.78 24.45 13.34
N THR A 788 -60.13 25.24 12.47
CA THR A 788 -59.57 26.61 12.66
C THR A 788 -58.67 26.96 13.86
N ASN A 789 -57.46 27.47 13.58
CA ASN A 789 -57.22 28.91 13.61
C ASN A 789 -55.93 29.33 12.87
N ASP A 790 -56.13 30.18 11.86
CA ASP A 790 -55.17 30.99 11.12
C ASP A 790 -55.12 32.40 11.73
N VAL A 791 -53.94 33.01 11.89
CA VAL A 791 -53.77 34.49 11.77
C VAL A 791 -52.36 34.85 11.24
N ARG A 792 -52.31 35.22 9.94
CA ARG A 792 -51.62 36.36 9.24
C ARG A 792 -50.20 36.76 9.66
N GLY A 793 -49.21 36.92 8.77
CA GLY A 793 -49.15 37.80 7.57
C GLY A 793 -48.35 39.10 7.91
N ARG A 794 -47.47 39.71 7.12
CA ARG A 794 -47.39 39.91 5.64
C ARG A 794 -46.12 40.71 5.25
N SER A 795 -45.67 40.50 3.99
CA SER A 795 -45.10 41.46 2.99
C SER A 795 -43.75 42.17 3.26
N GLN A 796 -42.89 42.41 2.26
CA GLN A 796 -43.04 42.53 0.81
C GLN A 796 -42.08 41.65 0.01
#